data_AF-A0A1G7RV36-F1
#
_entry.id   AF-A0A1G7RV36-F1
#
_cell.length_a   1.000
_cell.length_b   1.000
_cell.length_c   1.000
_cell.angle_alpha   90.00
_cell.angle_beta   90.00
_cell.angle_gamma   90.00
#
_symmetry.space_group_name_H-M   'P 1'
#
loop_
_entity.id
_entity.type
_entity.pdbx_description
1 polymer ?
#
loop_
_entity_poly.entity_id
_entity_poly.type
_entity_poly.pdbx_seq_one_letter_code
_entity_poly.pdbx_strand_id
1 'polypeptide(L)'
;MATKYKTPPLGRAYDYNTGKLVNNINDLYNPQGGTSSELMAQWHLKQLGDIGTVWNDFTGKGVSVGVYDEGTQQTHWDLDNNYDASKHVVIDGTVLDGGVPTGAHGTSVAGLIAAERNGRGGVGVAYDATVTGVNIFDPASPIFVNGTNGDALQSALMQANQFDVVNHSWGGAGDYTFSASRSNPASFSSLLSRTFEHAAETGRDGLGTITVMAAGNDNKLGQAHAGVTDRHAIAVGAYRQVDGVSSYYSNSGPHLLVSAPSNDYAIVGGTGLVATDLLGTDGYNWSVDPTAANDYTDQFGGTSGATPIVSGVVSLMLDANENLGWRDVQNILAASAKMPVAYGTGPVVIDLIQQGVRGPVLLNGTSFGLVGQDANWNGGAHHYSNDYGYGAVDAYNAVRMAEVWGLFGESKTSANEVKISQEVAVNMTSSSDGVVGDRISFNNELLGNPLQKSFEVTGNVAVEHIDLTVNFYYGSSGNIQGTDLGQFTSPLFNTQIKLIAPDGSSALVPIAGTIFGGQGGAVDQFTLSFSGLRGVDSQGTWTVDFSALDFDGFIPITTPFGPFNLAAKVDNKLTVEKIKLDIYGSEATSDDVYTYTNEFFDMLAIKGEGARKTLTDTDGGIDWINAAAVSTDVKLSLVGGQATYFDGGKAFTIGRTSVIEGAVTGDGNDTLIGNRFDNHLYGMRGDDTLNGGAGNDILFGGTGADNFLFDNRGTSGKDTVLDWSSGDMIATQTALRGQAGNGMVTVAKNAMLLLDGLLTGDAVTLSQNSGAVLQAQGQKDGYFWYSYVSGTNLDPNDVIREVSFQPERTAAGSVDSIATVASQTADVGAPASLTGPLDEHGSFYLYDAMAGSMSGGVLLHA
;
A
#
# COMPACT_ATOMS: atom_id res chain seq x y z
N MET A 1 -9.51 -21.64 32.35
CA MET A 1 -9.31 -21.92 30.92
C MET A 1 -8.67 -20.69 30.27
N ALA A 2 -7.45 -20.37 30.70
CA ALA A 2 -6.64 -19.27 30.22
C ALA A 2 -5.23 -19.84 30.12
N THR A 3 -4.86 -20.35 28.94
CA THR A 3 -3.51 -20.65 28.47
C THR A 3 -3.60 -21.44 27.17
N LYS A 4 -3.23 -20.80 26.05
CA LYS A 4 -2.52 -21.34 24.87
C LYS A 4 -2.91 -20.55 23.60
N TYR A 5 -2.44 -19.32 23.53
CA TYR A 5 -1.83 -18.75 22.33
C TYR A 5 -0.80 -17.76 22.88
N LYS A 6 0.47 -18.16 22.87
CA LYS A 6 1.56 -17.20 23.04
C LYS A 6 1.69 -16.56 21.66
N THR A 7 1.39 -15.28 21.55
CA THR A 7 1.94 -14.43 20.49
C THR A 7 3.45 -14.68 20.41
N PRO A 8 4.04 -14.88 19.22
CA PRO A 8 5.48 -14.85 19.09
C PRO A 8 5.97 -13.46 19.51
N PRO A 9 7.07 -13.35 20.26
CA PRO A 9 7.69 -12.05 20.47
C PRO A 9 8.25 -11.56 19.13
N LEU A 10 7.67 -10.50 18.58
CA LEU A 10 8.26 -9.67 17.53
C LEU A 10 9.71 -9.29 17.88
N GLY A 11 10.62 -9.35 16.90
CA GLY A 11 11.94 -8.71 16.96
C GLY A 11 13.13 -9.58 17.42
N ARG A 12 13.44 -10.68 16.72
CA ARG A 12 14.75 -11.33 16.85
C ARG A 12 15.49 -11.33 15.53
N ALA A 13 16.32 -10.30 15.33
CA ALA A 13 17.30 -10.26 14.28
C ALA A 13 18.52 -11.12 14.62
N TYR A 14 19.20 -11.60 13.59
CA TYR A 14 20.49 -12.27 13.66
C TYR A 14 21.53 -11.41 12.95
N ASP A 15 22.74 -11.33 13.49
CA ASP A 15 23.86 -10.72 12.78
C ASP A 15 24.31 -11.68 11.67
N TYR A 16 24.12 -11.27 10.41
CA TYR A 16 24.40 -12.05 9.20
C TYR A 16 25.87 -12.48 9.09
N ASN A 17 26.81 -11.72 9.66
CA ASN A 17 28.23 -12.05 9.61
C ASN A 17 28.65 -13.05 10.70
N THR A 18 27.86 -13.21 11.77
CA THR A 18 28.28 -13.97 12.96
C THR A 18 27.32 -15.07 13.41
N GLY A 19 26.10 -15.14 12.84
CA GLY A 19 25.10 -16.17 13.14
C GLY A 19 24.61 -16.17 14.59
N LYS A 20 24.83 -15.06 15.31
CA LYS A 20 24.42 -14.91 16.72
C LYS A 20 23.09 -14.18 16.84
N LEU A 21 22.30 -14.63 17.80
CA LEU A 21 21.05 -14.03 18.22
C LEU A 21 21.32 -12.62 18.78
N VAL A 22 20.74 -11.58 18.16
CA VAL A 22 20.84 -10.21 18.67
C VAL A 22 19.89 -10.11 19.87
N ASN A 23 20.44 -10.21 21.07
CA ASN A 23 19.67 -10.31 22.32
C ASN A 23 19.08 -8.96 22.79
N ASN A 24 19.27 -7.87 22.04
CA ASN A 24 18.76 -6.56 22.38
C ASN A 24 18.34 -5.80 21.11
N ILE A 25 17.08 -5.33 21.09
CA ILE A 25 16.58 -4.35 20.12
C ILE A 25 17.56 -3.17 19.95
N ASN A 26 18.35 -2.84 20.97
CA ASN A 26 19.31 -1.73 20.95
C ASN A 26 20.50 -1.89 19.97
N ASP A 27 20.87 -3.11 19.55
CA ASP A 27 21.98 -3.33 18.59
C ASP A 27 21.55 -3.12 17.13
N LEU A 28 20.24 -3.23 16.82
CA LEU A 28 19.69 -2.95 15.48
C LEU A 28 19.82 -1.47 15.08
N TYR A 29 19.88 -0.57 16.08
CA TYR A 29 19.87 0.87 15.85
C TYR A 29 21.27 1.50 15.86
N ASN A 30 22.35 0.79 16.25
CA ASN A 30 23.70 1.35 16.24
C ASN A 30 24.87 0.32 16.12
N PRO A 31 25.48 0.15 14.93
CA PRO A 31 26.68 -0.69 14.77
C PRO A 31 27.99 -0.06 15.30
N GLN A 32 28.01 1.22 15.69
CA GLN A 32 29.21 1.94 16.17
C GLN A 32 29.32 2.06 17.71
N GLY A 33 28.41 1.46 18.48
CA GLY A 33 28.64 1.17 19.90
C GLY A 33 28.39 2.31 20.90
N GLY A 34 27.46 3.22 20.63
CA GLY A 34 27.01 4.23 21.61
C GLY A 34 25.55 4.64 21.42
N THR A 35 24.61 4.05 22.15
CA THR A 35 23.19 4.46 22.07
C THR A 35 22.98 5.77 22.82
N SER A 36 22.59 6.82 22.10
CA SER A 36 22.13 8.12 22.63
C SER A 36 20.79 7.96 23.37
N SER A 37 20.51 8.88 24.30
CA SER A 37 19.24 8.92 25.04
C SER A 37 18.03 9.15 24.13
N GLU A 38 18.22 9.97 23.10
CA GLU A 38 17.17 10.39 22.17
C GLU A 38 16.70 9.21 21.33
N LEU A 39 17.63 8.48 20.69
CA LEU A 39 17.35 7.26 19.93
C LEU A 39 16.61 6.20 20.77
N MET A 40 17.03 5.99 22.02
CA MET A 40 16.35 5.05 22.91
C MET A 40 14.92 5.46 23.26
N ALA A 41 14.64 6.77 23.23
CA ALA A 41 13.35 7.36 23.51
C ALA A 41 12.45 7.53 22.27
N GLN A 42 12.96 7.32 21.05
CA GLN A 42 12.19 7.28 19.79
C GLN A 42 11.31 6.01 19.70
N TRP A 43 10.28 5.97 20.53
CA TRP A 43 9.35 4.85 20.62
C TRP A 43 8.56 4.60 19.32
N HIS A 44 8.39 5.62 18.48
CA HIS A 44 7.64 5.54 17.23
C HIS A 44 8.29 4.57 16.24
N LEU A 45 9.62 4.45 16.22
CA LEU A 45 10.34 3.51 15.33
C LEU A 45 9.90 2.06 15.57
N LYS A 46 9.62 1.69 16.83
CA LYS A 46 9.15 0.35 17.21
C LYS A 46 7.73 0.04 16.73
N GLN A 47 6.99 1.07 16.31
CA GLN A 47 5.64 0.91 15.76
C GLN A 47 5.65 0.71 14.24
N LEU A 48 6.79 0.82 13.57
CA LEU A 48 6.92 0.75 12.11
C LEU A 48 7.29 -0.65 11.59
N GLY A 49 6.98 -1.69 12.35
CA GLY A 49 7.39 -3.06 12.00
C GLY A 49 8.88 -3.28 12.33
N ASP A 50 9.50 -4.27 11.70
CA ASP A 50 10.94 -4.51 11.85
C ASP A 50 11.78 -3.58 10.95
N ILE A 51 11.67 -2.27 11.20
CA ILE A 51 12.41 -1.24 10.45
C ILE A 51 13.93 -1.42 10.52
N GLY A 52 14.45 -2.08 11.56
CA GLY A 52 15.87 -2.39 11.66
C GLY A 52 16.34 -3.34 10.55
N THR A 53 15.49 -4.28 10.15
CA THR A 53 15.76 -5.18 9.01
C THR A 53 15.71 -4.42 7.69
N VAL A 54 14.76 -3.49 7.52
CA VAL A 54 14.69 -2.60 6.35
C VAL A 54 15.96 -1.77 6.20
N TRP A 55 16.46 -1.18 7.30
CA TRP A 55 17.65 -0.33 7.28
C TRP A 55 18.97 -1.03 6.94
N ASN A 56 18.99 -2.35 6.84
CA ASN A 56 20.14 -3.07 6.29
C ASN A 56 20.22 -2.92 4.77
N ASP A 57 19.08 -2.67 4.12
CA ASP A 57 18.94 -2.65 2.66
C ASP A 57 18.64 -1.23 2.14
N PHE A 58 17.73 -0.52 2.82
CA PHE A 58 17.19 0.76 2.37
C PHE A 58 17.17 1.77 3.52
N THR A 59 17.64 2.98 3.24
CA THR A 59 17.86 4.04 4.23
C THR A 59 17.25 5.37 3.81
N GLY A 60 16.59 5.40 2.64
CA GLY A 60 16.02 6.59 2.01
C GLY A 60 16.98 7.24 1.04
N LYS A 61 18.10 6.57 0.74
CA LYS A 61 19.20 7.14 -0.03
C LYS A 61 18.77 7.51 -1.44
N GLY A 62 19.16 8.69 -1.89
CA GLY A 62 18.83 9.18 -3.23
C GLY A 62 17.42 9.77 -3.35
N VAL A 63 16.61 9.69 -2.29
CA VAL A 63 15.28 10.31 -2.25
C VAL A 63 15.38 11.72 -1.68
N SER A 64 14.66 12.66 -2.31
CA SER A 64 14.60 14.06 -1.89
C SER A 64 13.24 14.46 -1.34
N VAL A 65 13.25 15.11 -0.18
CA VAL A 65 12.04 15.46 0.58
C VAL A 65 11.93 16.96 0.80
N GLY A 66 10.88 17.57 0.26
CA GLY A 66 10.54 18.97 0.51
C GLY A 66 9.68 19.13 1.78
N VAL A 67 10.15 19.87 2.77
CA VAL A 67 9.43 20.14 4.03
C VAL A 67 8.75 21.50 3.95
N TYR A 68 7.46 21.52 3.56
CA TYR A 68 6.67 22.73 3.40
C TYR A 68 6.06 23.15 4.75
N ASP A 69 6.75 24.04 5.45
CA ASP A 69 6.49 24.35 6.86
C ASP A 69 6.90 25.81 7.21
N GLU A 70 7.18 26.10 8.49
CA GLU A 70 7.77 27.37 8.95
C GLU A 70 9.30 27.42 8.81
N GLY A 71 9.88 26.51 8.02
CA GLY A 71 11.32 26.42 7.77
C GLY A 71 12.02 25.33 8.58
N THR A 72 13.24 25.00 8.14
CA THR A 72 14.06 23.93 8.73
C THR A 72 15.45 24.49 9.01
N GLN A 73 15.97 24.31 10.22
CA GLN A 73 17.30 24.77 10.57
C GLN A 73 18.38 23.94 9.86
N GLN A 74 18.80 24.39 8.68
CA GLN A 74 19.79 23.69 7.83
C GLN A 74 21.15 23.44 8.50
N THR A 75 21.49 24.18 9.55
CA THR A 75 22.75 24.04 10.30
C THR A 75 22.62 23.14 11.52
N HIS A 76 21.47 22.50 11.73
CA HIS A 76 21.30 21.54 12.81
C HIS A 76 22.27 20.38 12.56
N TRP A 77 23.13 20.06 13.54
CA TRP A 77 24.22 19.08 13.34
C TRP A 77 23.74 17.66 13.05
N ASP A 78 22.45 17.38 13.28
CA ASP A 78 21.79 16.11 12.96
C ASP A 78 20.99 16.14 11.66
N LEU A 79 21.08 17.23 10.89
CA LEU A 79 20.43 17.40 9.59
C LEU A 79 21.38 17.93 8.53
N ASP A 80 22.54 18.48 8.89
CA ASP A 80 23.36 19.30 8.00
C ASP A 80 23.98 18.51 6.83
N ASN A 81 24.27 17.22 7.01
CA ASN A 81 24.76 16.34 5.94
C ASN A 81 23.62 15.84 5.03
N ASN A 82 22.40 15.83 5.55
CA ASN A 82 21.20 15.45 4.80
C ASN A 82 20.46 16.65 4.20
N TYR A 83 20.85 17.89 4.53
CA TYR A 83 20.19 19.08 4.01
C TYR A 83 20.64 19.40 2.59
N ASP A 84 19.71 19.43 1.63
CA ASP A 84 19.98 19.78 0.24
C ASP A 84 19.54 21.22 -0.09
N ALA A 85 20.48 22.16 0.01
CA ALA A 85 20.25 23.55 -0.38
C ALA A 85 20.12 23.76 -1.90
N SER A 86 20.50 22.78 -2.73
CA SER A 86 20.40 22.93 -4.19
C SER A 86 18.96 22.86 -4.70
N LYS A 87 18.05 22.29 -3.90
CA LYS A 87 16.61 22.17 -4.18
C LYS A 87 15.76 23.26 -3.52
N HIS A 88 16.37 24.34 -3.05
CA HIS A 88 15.63 25.46 -2.51
C HIS A 88 14.59 26.00 -3.51
N VAL A 89 13.36 26.17 -3.03
CA VAL A 89 12.29 26.83 -3.79
C VAL A 89 12.62 28.30 -3.94
N VAL A 90 12.48 28.83 -5.16
CA VAL A 90 12.79 30.22 -5.49
C VAL A 90 11.55 30.91 -6.06
N ILE A 91 11.20 32.07 -5.52
CA ILE A 91 10.12 32.92 -6.04
C ILE A 91 10.72 34.29 -6.36
N ASP A 92 10.59 34.73 -7.61
CA ASP A 92 11.10 36.03 -8.09
C ASP A 92 12.59 36.29 -7.73
N GLY A 93 13.42 35.24 -7.80
CA GLY A 93 14.84 35.29 -7.47
C GLY A 93 15.17 35.28 -5.97
N THR A 94 14.16 35.12 -5.11
CA THR A 94 14.31 35.01 -3.65
C THR A 94 14.14 33.57 -3.21
N VAL A 95 15.13 33.04 -2.49
CA VAL A 95 15.09 31.71 -1.89
C VAL A 95 14.12 31.69 -0.71
N LEU A 96 13.30 30.64 -0.64
CA LEU A 96 12.28 30.44 0.40
C LEU A 96 12.78 29.50 1.52
N ASP A 97 14.00 29.71 2.02
CA ASP A 97 14.63 28.91 3.08
C ASP A 97 14.65 29.64 4.44
N GLY A 98 14.51 30.97 4.44
CA GLY A 98 14.41 31.83 5.62
C GLY A 98 15.64 31.91 6.52
N GLY A 99 16.69 31.13 6.27
CA GLY A 99 17.83 31.02 7.18
C GLY A 99 17.48 30.21 8.44
N VAL A 100 17.78 30.73 9.63
CA VAL A 100 17.39 30.08 10.89
C VAL A 100 15.91 30.37 11.15
N PRO A 101 15.03 29.37 11.20
CA PRO A 101 13.59 29.57 11.41
C PRO A 101 13.30 30.23 12.77
N THR A 102 12.19 30.97 12.87
CA THR A 102 11.73 31.52 14.16
C THR A 102 10.94 30.52 15.00
N GLY A 103 10.49 29.41 14.40
CA GLY A 103 9.80 28.31 15.06
C GLY A 103 10.44 26.95 14.78
N ALA A 104 10.26 26.02 15.71
CA ALA A 104 10.90 24.71 15.67
C ALA A 104 10.17 23.64 14.86
N HIS A 105 8.93 23.91 14.43
CA HIS A 105 8.04 22.88 13.90
C HIS A 105 8.65 22.18 12.68
N GLY A 106 9.03 22.92 11.65
CA GLY A 106 9.63 22.36 10.44
C GLY A 106 11.01 21.72 10.66
N THR A 107 11.73 22.08 11.73
CA THR A 107 12.98 21.41 12.12
C THR A 107 12.69 20.05 12.75
N SER A 108 11.68 19.94 13.62
CA SER A 108 11.24 18.64 14.16
C SER A 108 10.63 17.72 13.11
N VAL A 109 9.87 18.28 12.16
CA VAL A 109 9.35 17.54 11.00
C VAL A 109 10.51 16.94 10.19
N ALA A 110 11.52 17.74 9.84
CA ALA A 110 12.69 17.26 9.11
C ALA A 110 13.46 16.16 9.87
N GLY A 111 13.61 16.29 11.19
CA GLY A 111 14.26 15.29 12.04
C GLY A 111 13.57 13.93 12.03
N LEU A 112 12.24 13.89 12.09
CA LEU A 112 11.51 12.62 12.01
C LEU A 112 11.67 11.93 10.65
N ILE A 113 11.90 12.70 9.58
CA ILE A 113 12.15 12.16 8.24
C ILE A 113 13.59 11.67 8.13
N ALA A 114 14.57 12.55 8.34
CA ALA A 114 15.95 12.36 7.91
C ALA A 114 17.00 12.88 8.91
N ALA A 115 16.71 12.84 10.22
CA ALA A 115 17.79 12.97 11.21
C ALA A 115 18.89 11.94 10.93
N GLU A 116 20.14 12.38 10.96
CA GLU A 116 21.30 11.58 10.56
C GLU A 116 21.54 10.38 11.47
N ARG A 117 22.11 9.30 10.92
CA ARG A 117 22.60 8.16 11.72
C ARG A 117 24.08 8.33 12.09
N ASN A 118 24.40 9.42 12.79
CA ASN A 118 25.79 9.83 13.09
C ASN A 118 26.35 9.34 14.45
N GLY A 119 25.57 8.55 15.21
CA GLY A 119 25.96 8.01 16.51
C GLY A 119 25.73 8.95 17.70
N ARG A 120 25.01 10.06 17.49
CA ARG A 120 24.55 11.00 18.51
C ARG A 120 23.07 11.34 18.24
N GLY A 121 22.30 11.70 19.27
CA GLY A 121 20.93 12.19 19.06
C GLY A 121 19.93 11.14 18.61
N GLY A 122 18.92 11.54 17.84
CA GLY A 122 17.90 10.66 17.28
C GLY A 122 18.34 10.02 15.96
N VAL A 123 17.39 9.45 15.24
CA VAL A 123 17.55 9.04 13.83
C VAL A 123 16.22 9.24 13.10
N GLY A 124 16.30 9.68 11.85
CA GLY A 124 15.14 9.78 10.98
C GLY A 124 14.66 8.40 10.53
N VAL A 125 13.39 8.29 10.14
CA VAL A 125 12.87 7.06 9.53
C VAL A 125 13.66 6.70 8.26
N ALA A 126 14.03 7.69 7.47
CA ALA A 126 14.82 7.60 6.25
C ALA A 126 16.09 8.44 6.40
N TYR A 127 17.02 7.97 7.22
CA TYR A 127 18.18 8.73 7.70
C TYR A 127 19.25 9.06 6.65
N ASP A 128 19.16 8.54 5.42
CA ASP A 128 20.01 8.94 4.28
C ASP A 128 19.20 9.67 3.18
N ALA A 129 17.92 9.95 3.42
CA ALA A 129 17.15 10.83 2.54
C ALA A 129 17.63 12.28 2.68
N THR A 130 17.52 13.04 1.59
CA THR A 130 17.82 14.47 1.63
C THR A 130 16.58 15.27 1.98
N VAL A 131 16.74 16.33 2.79
CA VAL A 131 15.65 17.24 3.17
C VAL A 131 15.94 18.67 2.74
N THR A 132 14.90 19.37 2.28
CA THR A 132 14.98 20.81 1.98
C THR A 132 13.80 21.52 2.62
N GLY A 133 14.08 22.52 3.45
CA GLY A 133 13.04 23.35 4.05
C GLY A 133 12.41 24.31 3.04
N VAL A 134 11.08 24.39 3.02
CA VAL A 134 10.32 25.34 2.21
C VAL A 134 9.46 26.19 3.15
N ASN A 135 9.91 27.41 3.40
CA ASN A 135 9.39 28.27 4.45
C ASN A 135 8.15 29.08 4.00
N ILE A 136 6.98 28.43 4.04
CA ILE A 136 5.69 29.02 3.66
C ILE A 136 4.93 29.65 4.83
N PHE A 137 5.32 29.36 6.09
CA PHE A 137 4.56 29.80 7.28
C PHE A 137 5.28 30.75 8.22
N ASP A 138 6.60 30.85 8.19
CA ASP A 138 7.33 31.73 9.11
C ASP A 138 7.05 33.20 8.77
N PRO A 139 6.61 34.02 9.74
CA PRO A 139 6.52 35.47 9.59
C PRO A 139 7.85 36.16 9.23
N ALA A 140 8.99 35.53 9.55
CA ALA A 140 10.32 35.99 9.18
C ALA A 140 10.78 35.48 7.80
N SER A 141 9.97 34.68 7.11
CA SER A 141 10.27 34.24 5.75
C SER A 141 10.50 35.45 4.82
N PRO A 142 11.52 35.43 3.93
CA PRO A 142 11.83 36.52 3.01
C PRO A 142 10.62 36.95 2.16
N ILE A 143 9.72 36.00 1.92
CA ILE A 143 8.40 36.24 1.30
C ILE A 143 7.36 35.72 2.29
N PHE A 144 6.51 36.60 2.81
CA PHE A 144 5.44 36.18 3.71
C PHE A 144 4.28 35.55 2.94
N VAL A 145 4.37 34.23 2.73
CA VAL A 145 3.48 33.44 1.89
C VAL A 145 2.08 33.24 2.54
N ASN A 146 2.01 33.02 3.86
CA ASN A 146 0.78 32.64 4.58
C ASN A 146 -0.29 33.74 4.76
N GLY A 147 0.04 35.03 4.60
CA GLY A 147 -0.84 36.10 5.11
C GLY A 147 -1.56 36.99 4.10
N THR A 148 -1.03 37.19 2.89
CA THR A 148 -1.58 38.19 1.94
C THR A 148 -1.28 37.92 0.46
N ASN A 149 -0.44 36.93 0.12
CA ASN A 149 0.02 36.70 -1.25
C ASN A 149 -0.24 35.27 -1.70
N GLY A 150 -1.49 35.00 -2.13
CA GLY A 150 -1.89 33.68 -2.63
C GLY A 150 -1.12 33.24 -3.88
N ASP A 151 -0.65 34.18 -4.70
CA ASP A 151 0.16 33.90 -5.88
C ASP A 151 1.55 33.36 -5.50
N ALA A 152 2.15 33.89 -4.43
CA ALA A 152 3.41 33.36 -3.89
C ALA A 152 3.24 31.96 -3.30
N LEU A 153 2.13 31.70 -2.59
CA LEU A 153 1.83 30.36 -2.07
C LEU A 153 1.65 29.36 -3.20
N GLN A 154 0.87 29.72 -4.23
CA GLN A 154 0.75 28.90 -5.43
C GLN A 154 2.12 28.66 -6.06
N SER A 155 2.95 29.69 -6.22
CA SER A 155 4.27 29.57 -6.84
C SER A 155 5.23 28.65 -6.07
N ALA A 156 5.15 28.64 -4.74
CA ALA A 156 5.90 27.70 -3.90
C ALA A 156 5.41 26.26 -4.09
N LEU A 157 4.08 26.05 -4.03
CA LEU A 157 3.47 24.73 -4.14
C LEU A 157 3.64 24.13 -5.54
N MET A 158 3.61 24.94 -6.59
CA MET A 158 3.86 24.48 -7.97
C MET A 158 5.29 23.96 -8.19
N GLN A 159 6.24 24.31 -7.32
CA GLN A 159 7.61 23.78 -7.36
C GLN A 159 7.77 22.45 -6.61
N ALA A 160 6.68 21.89 -6.06
CA ALA A 160 6.72 20.59 -5.37
C ALA A 160 7.24 19.45 -6.27
N ASN A 161 7.04 19.55 -7.58
CA ASN A 161 7.46 18.55 -8.56
C ASN A 161 8.98 18.33 -8.65
N GLN A 162 9.80 19.20 -8.06
CA GLN A 162 11.26 19.03 -8.01
C GLN A 162 11.72 18.03 -6.93
N PHE A 163 10.81 17.63 -6.03
CA PHE A 163 11.06 16.67 -4.96
C PHE A 163 10.45 15.31 -5.29
N ASP A 164 10.99 14.26 -4.70
CA ASP A 164 10.39 12.93 -4.78
C ASP A 164 9.19 12.83 -3.84
N VAL A 165 9.33 13.39 -2.64
CA VAL A 165 8.30 13.44 -1.60
C VAL A 165 8.15 14.87 -1.11
N VAL A 166 6.92 15.30 -0.84
CA VAL A 166 6.66 16.56 -0.14
C VAL A 166 5.82 16.32 1.10
N ASN A 167 6.25 16.94 2.21
CA ASN A 167 5.61 16.86 3.51
C ASN A 167 4.85 18.16 3.79
N HIS A 168 3.56 18.03 4.09
CA HIS A 168 2.68 19.13 4.50
C HIS A 168 2.13 18.86 5.90
N SER A 169 2.94 19.18 6.92
CA SER A 169 2.59 19.01 8.33
C SER A 169 1.74 20.17 8.90
N TRP A 170 0.78 20.64 8.12
CA TRP A 170 -0.10 21.77 8.44
C TRP A 170 -1.53 21.47 7.99
N GLY A 171 -2.45 22.38 8.28
CA GLY A 171 -3.88 22.19 8.01
C GLY A 171 -4.68 21.90 9.28
N GLY A 172 -5.98 21.72 9.11
CA GLY A 172 -6.93 21.59 10.21
C GLY A 172 -8.34 21.36 9.68
N ALA A 173 -9.30 21.22 10.59
CA ALA A 173 -10.70 21.09 10.23
C ALA A 173 -11.23 22.41 9.66
N GLY A 174 -11.73 22.35 8.43
CA GLY A 174 -12.36 23.48 7.76
C GLY A 174 -13.86 23.59 8.02
N ASP A 175 -14.47 24.64 7.48
CA ASP A 175 -15.92 24.81 7.43
C ASP A 175 -16.50 24.25 6.13
N TYR A 176 -17.63 23.55 6.23
CA TYR A 176 -18.37 23.00 5.09
C TYR A 176 -19.14 24.11 4.35
N THR A 177 -18.40 24.89 3.57
CA THR A 177 -18.89 26.03 2.76
C THR A 177 -18.54 25.85 1.29
N PHE A 178 -19.29 26.49 0.38
CA PHE A 178 -18.95 26.48 -1.05
C PHE A 178 -17.59 27.15 -1.34
N SER A 179 -17.20 28.16 -0.55
CA SER A 179 -15.87 28.78 -0.61
C SER A 179 -14.72 27.85 -0.22
N ALA A 180 -14.99 26.79 0.56
CA ALA A 180 -14.02 25.77 0.93
C ALA A 180 -14.12 24.50 0.07
N SER A 181 -15.07 24.41 -0.86
CA SER A 181 -15.24 23.21 -1.68
C SER A 181 -14.24 23.15 -2.84
N ARG A 182 -13.71 21.96 -3.12
CA ARG A 182 -12.89 21.68 -4.32
C ARG A 182 -13.67 21.87 -5.63
N SER A 183 -15.00 21.75 -5.58
CA SER A 183 -15.89 22.00 -6.72
C SER A 183 -16.03 23.49 -7.10
N ASN A 184 -15.53 24.41 -6.26
CA ASN A 184 -15.51 25.84 -6.57
C ASN A 184 -14.15 26.20 -7.21
N PRO A 185 -14.08 26.50 -8.51
CA PRO A 185 -12.81 26.73 -9.20
C PRO A 185 -12.02 27.95 -8.69
N ALA A 186 -12.70 28.88 -8.00
CA ALA A 186 -12.10 30.07 -7.42
C ALA A 186 -11.69 29.89 -5.95
N SER A 187 -11.94 28.73 -5.34
CA SER A 187 -11.55 28.46 -3.95
C SER A 187 -10.04 28.19 -3.83
N PHE A 188 -9.50 28.51 -2.65
CA PHE A 188 -8.18 28.04 -2.26
C PHE A 188 -8.08 26.51 -2.31
N SER A 189 -9.18 25.82 -1.99
CA SER A 189 -9.29 24.37 -2.09
C SER A 189 -9.03 23.83 -3.51
N SER A 190 -9.65 24.44 -4.52
CA SER A 190 -9.41 24.05 -5.92
C SER A 190 -8.00 24.44 -6.39
N LEU A 191 -7.45 25.54 -5.87
CA LEU A 191 -6.06 25.92 -6.12
C LEU A 191 -5.08 24.85 -5.60
N LEU A 192 -5.25 24.42 -4.34
CA LEU A 192 -4.41 23.40 -3.73
C LEU A 192 -4.50 22.07 -4.48
N SER A 193 -5.71 21.66 -4.86
CA SER A 193 -5.93 20.47 -5.72
C SER A 193 -5.13 20.53 -7.02
N ARG A 194 -5.14 21.67 -7.73
CA ARG A 194 -4.37 21.82 -8.97
C ARG A 194 -2.86 21.74 -8.74
N THR A 195 -2.37 22.21 -7.59
CA THR A 195 -0.94 22.11 -7.28
C THR A 195 -0.51 20.68 -6.97
N PHE A 196 -1.35 19.90 -6.29
CA PHE A 196 -1.08 18.48 -6.02
C PHE A 196 -1.20 17.63 -7.28
N GLU A 197 -2.21 17.91 -8.11
CA GLU A 197 -2.34 17.31 -9.45
C GLU A 197 -1.09 17.59 -10.30
N HIS A 198 -0.60 18.83 -10.32
CA HIS A 198 0.64 19.16 -11.04
C HIS A 198 1.86 18.38 -10.54
N ALA A 199 2.02 18.25 -9.22
CA ALA A 199 3.10 17.49 -8.62
C ALA A 199 3.01 16.00 -8.98
N ALA A 200 1.80 15.43 -8.96
CA ALA A 200 1.53 14.05 -9.34
C ALA A 200 1.71 13.77 -10.84
N GLU A 201 1.45 14.75 -11.71
CA GLU A 201 1.61 14.61 -13.17
C GLU A 201 3.04 14.81 -13.66
N THR A 202 3.80 15.71 -13.01
CA THR A 202 5.08 16.20 -13.56
C THR A 202 6.31 15.85 -12.73
N GLY A 203 6.12 15.50 -11.45
CA GLY A 203 7.21 15.07 -10.59
C GLY A 203 7.80 13.74 -11.05
N ARG A 204 9.09 13.55 -10.76
CA ARG A 204 9.78 12.25 -10.96
C ARG A 204 9.60 11.68 -12.38
N ASP A 205 9.83 12.51 -13.39
CA ASP A 205 9.68 12.18 -14.81
C ASP A 205 8.29 11.60 -15.19
N GLY A 206 7.24 12.01 -14.48
CA GLY A 206 5.86 11.56 -14.70
C GLY A 206 5.42 10.40 -13.80
N LEU A 207 6.30 9.85 -12.96
CA LEU A 207 5.90 8.93 -11.89
C LEU A 207 5.07 9.65 -10.80
N GLY A 208 5.29 10.95 -10.64
CA GLY A 208 4.57 11.83 -9.73
C GLY A 208 5.28 11.98 -8.38
N THR A 209 5.40 13.23 -7.92
CA THR A 209 5.84 13.53 -6.56
C THR A 209 4.82 13.02 -5.56
N ILE A 210 5.28 12.39 -4.48
CA ILE A 210 4.42 11.88 -3.43
C ILE A 210 4.07 12.98 -2.44
N THR A 211 2.82 13.40 -2.41
CA THR A 211 2.32 14.42 -1.47
C THR A 211 1.78 13.77 -0.19
N VAL A 212 2.32 14.12 0.97
CA VAL A 212 1.87 13.61 2.29
C VAL A 212 1.33 14.76 3.13
N MET A 213 0.11 14.62 3.66
CA MET A 213 -0.64 15.71 4.32
C MET A 213 -1.17 15.29 5.69
N ALA A 214 -0.96 16.15 6.70
CA ALA A 214 -1.53 15.98 8.02
C ALA A 214 -3.06 16.10 8.03
N ALA A 215 -3.76 15.17 8.70
CA ALA A 215 -5.23 15.20 8.80
C ALA A 215 -5.76 16.43 9.60
N GLY A 216 -4.95 16.98 10.51
CA GLY A 216 -5.31 18.09 11.39
C GLY A 216 -5.58 17.66 12.85
N ASN A 217 -5.64 18.64 13.74
CA ASN A 217 -5.51 18.46 15.20
C ASN A 217 -6.72 18.97 16.00
N ASP A 218 -7.94 18.89 15.44
CA ASP A 218 -9.15 19.48 16.01
C ASP A 218 -10.12 18.47 16.64
N ASN A 219 -9.83 17.16 16.52
CA ASN A 219 -10.76 16.06 16.81
C ASN A 219 -12.11 16.23 16.08
N LYS A 220 -12.03 16.49 14.78
CA LYS A 220 -13.19 16.75 13.92
C LYS A 220 -13.12 15.94 12.63
N LEU A 221 -14.23 15.92 11.92
CA LEU A 221 -14.28 15.40 10.55
C LEU A 221 -13.47 16.31 9.61
N GLY A 222 -12.41 15.78 9.00
CA GLY A 222 -11.45 16.51 8.15
C GLY A 222 -11.91 16.81 6.72
N GLN A 223 -13.14 16.42 6.34
CA GLN A 223 -13.64 16.50 4.94
C GLN A 223 -13.78 17.92 4.39
N ALA A 224 -13.65 18.96 5.23
CA ALA A 224 -13.70 20.35 4.80
C ALA A 224 -12.33 20.93 4.38
N HIS A 225 -11.24 20.17 4.53
CA HIS A 225 -9.91 20.61 4.16
C HIS A 225 -9.46 19.95 2.85
N ALA A 226 -9.16 20.77 1.84
CA ALA A 226 -8.85 20.27 0.50
C ALA A 226 -7.57 19.44 0.44
N GLY A 227 -6.56 19.81 1.24
CA GLY A 227 -5.26 19.13 1.19
C GLY A 227 -5.32 17.66 1.63
N VAL A 228 -6.32 17.28 2.44
CA VAL A 228 -6.50 15.90 2.92
C VAL A 228 -7.60 15.16 2.15
N THR A 229 -8.37 15.87 1.33
CA THR A 229 -9.46 15.29 0.53
C THR A 229 -9.14 15.24 -0.96
N ASP A 230 -7.94 15.69 -1.36
CA ASP A 230 -7.46 15.55 -2.72
C ASP A 230 -6.85 14.16 -2.92
N ARG A 231 -7.22 13.49 -4.01
CA ARG A 231 -6.78 12.11 -4.29
C ARG A 231 -5.27 11.95 -4.46
N HIS A 232 -4.57 13.03 -4.84
CA HIS A 232 -3.11 13.00 -5.02
C HIS A 232 -2.35 13.10 -3.69
N ALA A 233 -3.04 13.37 -2.57
CA ALA A 233 -2.42 13.49 -1.26
C ALA A 233 -2.70 12.27 -0.39
N ILE A 234 -1.65 11.79 0.29
CA ILE A 234 -1.76 10.81 1.36
C ILE A 234 -2.17 11.54 2.64
N ALA A 235 -3.44 11.42 3.03
CA ALA A 235 -3.95 11.98 4.28
C ALA A 235 -3.60 11.08 5.47
N VAL A 236 -2.91 11.66 6.47
CA VAL A 236 -2.31 10.92 7.59
C VAL A 236 -2.97 11.28 8.92
N GLY A 237 -3.61 10.28 9.54
CA GLY A 237 -4.11 10.35 10.92
C GLY A 237 -3.03 10.04 11.96
N ALA A 238 -3.34 10.27 13.24
CA ALA A 238 -2.42 10.04 14.36
C ALA A 238 -2.99 9.05 15.38
N TYR A 239 -2.15 8.16 15.90
CA TYR A 239 -2.49 7.31 17.03
C TYR A 239 -1.42 7.33 18.13
N ARG A 240 -1.83 7.02 19.35
CA ARG A 240 -0.98 7.17 20.54
C ARG A 240 -0.27 5.89 20.93
N GLN A 241 0.85 6.05 21.65
CA GLN A 241 1.69 4.94 22.12
C GLN A 241 0.96 3.94 23.03
N VAL A 242 0.12 4.43 23.95
CA VAL A 242 -0.28 3.66 25.15
C VAL A 242 -1.12 2.42 24.82
N ASP A 243 -1.96 2.51 23.80
CA ASP A 243 -2.93 1.48 23.44
C ASP A 243 -3.26 1.42 21.94
N GLY A 244 -2.57 2.22 21.11
CA GLY A 244 -2.82 2.29 19.67
C GLY A 244 -4.08 3.06 19.26
N VAL A 245 -4.84 3.58 20.22
CA VAL A 245 -6.07 4.35 19.94
C VAL A 245 -5.71 5.67 19.24
N SER A 246 -6.59 6.16 18.37
CA SER A 246 -6.44 7.46 17.72
C SER A 246 -6.13 8.56 18.75
N SER A 247 -5.15 9.40 18.45
CA SER A 247 -4.74 10.49 19.34
C SER A 247 -5.89 11.48 19.50
N TYR A 248 -6.05 12.07 20.69
CA TYR A 248 -7.25 12.84 21.04
C TYR A 248 -7.57 14.04 20.15
N TYR A 249 -6.59 14.54 19.41
CA TYR A 249 -6.70 15.66 18.50
C TYR A 249 -6.91 15.22 17.06
N SER A 250 -6.66 13.95 16.70
CA SER A 250 -6.59 13.53 15.30
C SER A 250 -7.93 13.77 14.62
N ASN A 251 -7.92 14.51 13.53
CA ASN A 251 -9.09 14.59 12.67
C ASN A 251 -9.33 13.23 11.99
N SER A 252 -10.61 12.94 11.72
CA SER A 252 -11.09 11.67 11.17
C SER A 252 -11.85 11.87 9.87
N GLY A 253 -12.11 10.78 9.15
CA GLY A 253 -13.02 10.74 8.01
C GLY A 253 -12.60 9.72 6.94
N PRO A 254 -13.49 9.43 5.98
CA PRO A 254 -13.23 8.41 4.97
C PRO A 254 -12.20 8.79 3.90
N HIS A 255 -11.53 9.95 4.05
CA HIS A 255 -10.43 10.39 3.19
C HIS A 255 -9.05 9.93 3.71
N LEU A 256 -8.95 9.53 4.98
CA LEU A 256 -7.68 9.05 5.54
C LEU A 256 -7.20 7.83 4.76
N LEU A 257 -5.93 7.81 4.38
CA LEU A 257 -5.30 6.64 3.76
C LEU A 257 -4.68 5.75 4.84
N VAL A 258 -3.84 6.31 5.69
CA VAL A 258 -3.15 5.59 6.78
C VAL A 258 -3.00 6.51 8.00
N SER A 259 -2.54 5.95 9.11
CA SER A 259 -2.15 6.69 10.30
C SER A 259 -0.76 6.33 10.77
N ALA A 260 -0.14 7.22 11.53
CA ALA A 260 1.18 7.00 12.11
C ALA A 260 1.20 7.34 13.61
N PRO A 261 2.17 6.79 14.36
CA PRO A 261 2.31 7.07 15.78
C PRO A 261 2.60 8.56 16.00
N SER A 262 1.99 9.14 17.03
CA SER A 262 2.27 10.52 17.46
C SER A 262 2.02 10.72 18.95
N ASN A 263 2.21 11.96 19.42
CA ASN A 263 2.07 12.30 20.82
C ASN A 263 0.62 12.23 21.33
N ASP A 264 0.50 12.24 22.65
CA ASP A 264 -0.73 12.50 23.38
C ASP A 264 -0.37 13.25 24.68
N TYR A 265 -1.34 13.79 25.41
CA TYR A 265 -1.09 14.44 26.69
C TYR A 265 -0.49 13.48 27.70
N ALA A 266 0.52 13.94 28.44
CA ALA A 266 1.11 13.20 29.54
C ALA A 266 0.06 12.71 30.58
N ILE A 267 -1.02 13.47 30.79
CA ILE A 267 -2.09 13.10 31.75
C ILE A 267 -2.93 11.88 31.31
N VAL A 268 -2.95 11.56 30.01
CA VAL A 268 -3.59 10.33 29.49
C VAL A 268 -2.58 9.23 29.18
N GLY A 269 -1.34 9.37 29.68
CA GLY A 269 -0.27 8.40 29.49
C GLY A 269 0.49 8.56 28.16
N GLY A 270 0.34 9.71 27.49
CA GLY A 270 1.05 10.03 26.26
C GLY A 270 2.51 10.43 26.48
N THR A 271 3.35 10.10 25.50
CA THR A 271 4.73 10.58 25.36
C THR A 271 4.82 11.36 24.07
N GLY A 272 5.64 12.42 24.02
CA GLY A 272 5.90 13.09 22.75
C GLY A 272 6.81 12.27 21.85
N LEU A 273 6.85 12.66 20.58
CA LEU A 273 7.83 12.17 19.64
C LEU A 273 9.16 12.83 19.95
N VAL A 274 10.22 12.02 19.94
CA VAL A 274 11.59 12.52 20.03
C VAL A 274 12.05 12.91 18.63
N ALA A 275 12.35 14.20 18.45
CA ALA A 275 12.71 14.81 17.19
C ALA A 275 13.72 15.94 17.40
N THR A 276 14.45 16.33 16.35
CA THR A 276 15.34 17.50 16.38
C THR A 276 14.56 18.76 16.74
N ASP A 277 15.21 19.67 17.43
CA ASP A 277 14.67 20.97 17.84
C ASP A 277 15.54 22.09 17.25
N LEU A 278 15.16 23.36 17.44
CA LEU A 278 16.10 24.44 17.14
C LEU A 278 17.29 24.39 18.10
N LEU A 279 18.50 24.51 17.55
CA LEU A 279 19.73 24.58 18.36
C LEU A 279 19.63 25.69 19.41
N GLY A 280 19.95 25.36 20.66
CA GLY A 280 19.95 26.33 21.76
C GLY A 280 18.66 26.32 22.59
N THR A 281 17.97 27.46 22.67
CA THR A 281 16.78 27.64 23.55
C THR A 281 15.58 28.25 22.84
N ASP A 282 15.67 28.40 21.52
CA ASP A 282 14.62 29.05 20.72
C ASP A 282 13.55 28.05 20.24
N GLY A 283 13.77 26.76 20.51
CA GLY A 283 12.87 25.67 20.17
C GLY A 283 11.88 25.29 21.28
N TYR A 284 11.34 24.09 21.18
CA TYR A 284 10.41 23.54 22.17
C TYR A 284 11.07 23.32 23.55
N ASN A 285 12.37 23.05 23.58
CA ASN A 285 13.14 22.90 24.81
C ASN A 285 13.77 24.23 25.27
N TRP A 286 13.11 24.89 26.23
CA TRP A 286 13.53 26.19 26.76
C TRP A 286 14.61 26.15 27.87
N SER A 287 15.03 24.97 28.32
CA SER A 287 16.06 24.87 29.37
C SER A 287 17.43 25.24 28.81
N VAL A 288 18.46 25.58 29.60
CA VAL A 288 19.83 25.81 29.10
C VAL A 288 20.64 24.54 29.35
N ASP A 289 21.02 23.83 28.29
CA ASP A 289 21.83 22.61 28.39
C ASP A 289 23.18 22.75 27.67
N PRO A 290 24.28 22.81 28.43
CA PRO A 290 25.64 22.80 27.87
C PRO A 290 26.07 21.44 27.28
N THR A 291 25.23 20.38 27.31
CA THR A 291 25.52 19.06 26.74
C THR A 291 24.86 18.76 25.40
N ALA A 292 24.07 19.72 24.87
CA ALA A 292 23.33 19.64 23.61
C ALA A 292 22.16 18.63 23.58
N ALA A 293 21.63 18.25 24.74
CA ALA A 293 20.33 17.59 24.89
C ALA A 293 19.14 18.52 24.61
N ASN A 294 19.38 19.82 24.42
CA ASN A 294 18.36 20.78 23.99
C ASN A 294 18.17 20.90 22.48
N ASP A 295 19.03 20.25 21.71
CA ASP A 295 18.88 20.22 20.25
C ASP A 295 17.80 19.17 19.85
N TYR A 296 17.09 18.60 20.83
CA TYR A 296 15.95 17.71 20.66
C TYR A 296 14.80 18.11 21.58
N THR A 297 13.61 17.70 21.16
CA THR A 297 12.38 17.76 21.93
C THR A 297 11.83 16.35 22.11
N ASP A 298 11.19 16.09 23.24
CA ASP A 298 10.38 14.90 23.52
C ASP A 298 8.88 15.24 23.65
N GLN A 299 8.48 16.41 23.13
CA GLN A 299 7.13 16.95 23.23
C GLN A 299 6.43 17.05 21.86
N PHE A 300 7.17 16.88 20.76
CA PHE A 300 6.64 17.05 19.41
C PHE A 300 5.54 16.04 19.09
N GLY A 301 4.61 16.40 18.20
CA GLY A 301 3.54 15.51 17.77
C GLY A 301 2.45 16.23 16.99
N GLY A 302 1.18 15.90 17.26
CA GLY A 302 0.10 16.22 16.32
C GLY A 302 0.07 15.25 15.14
N THR A 303 -0.89 15.39 14.25
CA THR A 303 -0.82 14.79 12.89
C THR A 303 0.41 15.30 12.12
N SER A 304 0.94 16.46 12.50
CA SER A 304 2.25 16.99 12.10
C SER A 304 3.46 16.13 12.54
N GLY A 305 3.31 15.29 13.56
CA GLY A 305 4.30 14.27 13.92
C GLY A 305 4.11 12.94 13.18
N ALA A 306 2.86 12.61 12.84
CA ALA A 306 2.52 11.39 12.10
C ALA A 306 2.92 11.50 10.62
N THR A 307 2.70 12.66 10.01
CA THR A 307 2.97 12.95 8.59
C THR A 307 4.45 12.72 8.20
N PRO A 308 5.47 13.25 8.90
CA PRO A 308 6.87 13.01 8.57
C PRO A 308 7.29 11.55 8.72
N ILE A 309 6.67 10.80 9.62
CA ILE A 309 6.92 9.37 9.74
C ILE A 309 6.48 8.65 8.47
N VAL A 310 5.29 8.97 7.94
CA VAL A 310 4.82 8.44 6.65
C VAL A 310 5.71 8.91 5.49
N SER A 311 6.14 10.19 5.47
CA SER A 311 7.09 10.68 4.46
C SER A 311 8.43 9.91 4.48
N GLY A 312 8.92 9.56 5.67
CA GLY A 312 10.10 8.71 5.82
C GLY A 312 9.87 7.29 5.29
N VAL A 313 8.75 6.65 5.63
CA VAL A 313 8.42 5.31 5.09
C VAL A 313 8.31 5.34 3.57
N VAL A 314 7.64 6.34 2.99
CA VAL A 314 7.58 6.54 1.54
C VAL A 314 8.98 6.70 0.95
N SER A 315 9.88 7.41 1.64
CA SER A 315 11.27 7.56 1.17
C SER A 315 12.01 6.22 1.16
N LEU A 316 11.79 5.35 2.15
CA LEU A 316 12.32 3.99 2.13
C LEU A 316 11.74 3.15 0.98
N MET A 317 10.44 3.32 0.68
CA MET A 317 9.81 2.63 -0.46
C MET A 317 10.40 3.06 -1.81
N LEU A 318 10.70 4.36 -1.98
CA LEU A 318 11.30 4.87 -3.22
C LEU A 318 12.78 4.55 -3.36
N ASP A 319 13.52 4.39 -2.25
CA ASP A 319 14.88 3.82 -2.25
C ASP A 319 14.84 2.35 -2.70
N ALA A 320 13.86 1.59 -2.21
CA ALA A 320 13.65 0.20 -2.63
C ALA A 320 13.22 0.05 -4.09
N ASN A 321 12.40 0.98 -4.59
CA ASN A 321 11.95 0.97 -5.97
C ASN A 321 11.65 2.39 -6.47
N GLU A 322 12.62 2.95 -7.20
CA GLU A 322 12.49 4.29 -7.78
C GLU A 322 11.43 4.36 -8.89
N ASN A 323 10.96 3.23 -9.43
CA ASN A 323 9.99 3.22 -10.53
C ASN A 323 8.53 3.27 -10.06
N LEU A 324 8.26 3.30 -8.75
CA LEU A 324 6.89 3.40 -8.25
C LEU A 324 6.25 4.73 -8.66
N GLY A 325 5.05 4.65 -9.23
CA GLY A 325 4.21 5.82 -9.44
C GLY A 325 3.49 6.24 -8.16
N TRP A 326 2.94 7.45 -8.14
CA TRP A 326 2.30 8.00 -6.93
C TRP A 326 1.10 7.17 -6.45
N ARG A 327 0.40 6.49 -7.38
CA ARG A 327 -0.72 5.60 -7.04
C ARG A 327 -0.24 4.25 -6.51
N ASP A 328 0.90 3.75 -7.00
CA ASP A 328 1.53 2.53 -6.46
C ASP A 328 1.85 2.71 -4.98
N VAL A 329 2.45 3.84 -4.61
CA VAL A 329 2.76 4.15 -3.21
C VAL A 329 1.51 4.13 -2.35
N GLN A 330 0.39 4.70 -2.82
CA GLN A 330 -0.86 4.67 -2.06
C GLN A 330 -1.46 3.25 -1.96
N ASN A 331 -1.41 2.46 -3.03
CA ASN A 331 -1.86 1.07 -3.05
C ASN A 331 -1.05 0.21 -2.07
N ILE A 332 0.28 0.34 -2.09
CA ILE A 332 1.18 -0.36 -1.17
C ILE A 332 0.88 0.04 0.27
N LEU A 333 0.76 1.34 0.58
CA LEU A 333 0.44 1.79 1.95
C LEU A 333 -0.90 1.23 2.45
N ALA A 334 -1.92 1.13 1.58
CA ALA A 334 -3.20 0.53 1.94
C ALA A 334 -3.10 -0.99 2.17
N ALA A 335 -2.32 -1.70 1.33
CA ALA A 335 -2.11 -3.14 1.43
C ALA A 335 -1.10 -3.56 2.50
N SER A 336 -0.25 -2.66 2.97
CA SER A 336 0.79 -2.98 3.95
C SER A 336 0.42 -2.56 5.37
N ALA A 337 -0.57 -1.67 5.52
CA ALA A 337 -1.01 -1.14 6.80
C ALA A 337 -1.51 -2.23 7.75
N LYS A 338 -1.31 -1.98 9.05
CA LYS A 338 -1.71 -2.88 10.14
C LYS A 338 -2.72 -2.25 11.06
N MET A 339 -3.52 -3.05 11.75
CA MET A 339 -4.45 -2.54 12.75
C MET A 339 -3.69 -2.13 14.03
N PRO A 340 -3.66 -0.84 14.42
CA PRO A 340 -3.05 -0.41 15.68
C PRO A 340 -3.86 -0.84 16.92
N VAL A 341 -5.12 -1.22 16.72
CA VAL A 341 -6.04 -1.74 17.74
C VAL A 341 -6.74 -2.99 17.21
N ALA A 342 -7.20 -3.88 18.10
CA ALA A 342 -7.87 -5.10 17.66
C ALA A 342 -9.13 -4.82 16.83
N TYR A 343 -9.43 -5.68 15.86
CA TYR A 343 -10.65 -5.59 15.05
C TYR A 343 -11.91 -5.54 15.92
N GLY A 344 -12.79 -4.56 15.66
CA GLY A 344 -14.00 -4.33 16.45
C GLY A 344 -13.79 -3.56 17.76
N THR A 345 -12.60 -3.01 18.01
CA THR A 345 -12.40 -2.07 19.13
C THR A 345 -13.34 -0.87 18.94
N GLY A 346 -14.27 -0.71 19.88
CA GLY A 346 -15.28 0.34 19.86
C GLY A 346 -14.78 1.69 20.38
N PRO A 347 -15.66 2.69 20.46
CA PRO A 347 -15.28 4.02 20.91
C PRO A 347 -14.72 4.04 22.34
N VAL A 348 -13.69 4.87 22.55
CA VAL A 348 -13.01 5.05 23.83
C VAL A 348 -13.30 6.46 24.33
N VAL A 349 -13.78 6.59 25.56
CA VAL A 349 -14.05 7.90 26.18
C VAL A 349 -12.96 8.21 27.20
N ILE A 350 -12.34 9.37 27.06
CA ILE A 350 -11.36 9.90 28.03
C ILE A 350 -11.84 11.23 28.60
N ASP A 351 -11.51 11.54 29.86
CA ASP A 351 -11.76 12.84 30.46
C ASP A 351 -10.54 13.76 30.26
N LEU A 352 -10.70 14.86 29.53
CA LEU A 352 -9.64 15.85 29.31
C LEU A 352 -10.02 17.22 29.87
N ILE A 353 -9.02 18.00 30.25
CA ILE A 353 -9.18 19.44 30.51
C ILE A 353 -8.81 20.17 29.22
N GLN A 354 -9.81 20.67 28.50
CA GLN A 354 -9.62 21.51 27.33
C GLN A 354 -9.98 22.96 27.70
N GLN A 355 -9.04 23.88 27.50
CA GLN A 355 -9.22 25.31 27.80
C GLN A 355 -9.78 25.60 29.21
N GLY A 356 -9.34 24.84 30.22
CA GLY A 356 -9.77 25.00 31.60
C GLY A 356 -11.12 24.36 31.96
N VAL A 357 -11.78 23.68 31.01
CA VAL A 357 -13.02 22.93 31.23
C VAL A 357 -12.74 21.43 31.13
N ARG A 358 -13.12 20.69 32.17
CA ARG A 358 -13.02 19.22 32.18
C ARG A 358 -14.24 18.62 31.48
N GLY A 359 -14.02 17.83 30.45
CA GLY A 359 -15.09 17.17 29.70
C GLY A 359 -14.65 15.85 29.07
N PRO A 360 -15.62 14.98 28.75
CA PRO A 360 -15.37 13.74 28.04
C PRO A 360 -15.06 14.01 26.57
N VAL A 361 -14.05 13.33 26.05
CA VAL A 361 -13.63 13.33 24.65
C VAL A 361 -13.76 11.91 24.11
N LEU A 362 -14.49 11.77 23.01
CA LEU A 362 -14.66 10.51 22.30
C LEU A 362 -13.47 10.31 21.35
N LEU A 363 -12.84 9.16 21.45
CA LEU A 363 -11.78 8.67 20.58
C LEU A 363 -12.26 7.41 19.86
N ASN A 364 -11.61 7.06 18.77
CA ASN A 364 -11.90 5.83 18.04
C ASN A 364 -13.39 5.75 17.66
N GLY A 365 -13.90 6.82 17.06
CA GLY A 365 -15.33 6.97 16.79
C GLY A 365 -15.88 5.86 15.88
N THR A 366 -15.00 5.23 15.10
CA THR A 366 -15.29 4.14 14.18
C THR A 366 -14.36 2.94 14.39
N SER A 367 -14.95 1.77 14.62
CA SER A 367 -14.21 0.51 14.56
C SER A 367 -13.80 0.19 13.12
N PHE A 368 -12.73 -0.59 12.95
CA PHE A 368 -12.41 -1.18 11.65
C PHE A 368 -13.61 -1.95 11.08
N GLY A 369 -13.96 -1.64 9.83
CA GLY A 369 -14.82 -2.43 8.96
C GLY A 369 -14.00 -3.11 7.87
N LEU A 370 -14.66 -3.98 7.09
CA LEU A 370 -14.07 -4.63 5.92
C LEU A 370 -14.52 -3.92 4.65
N VAL A 371 -13.58 -3.75 3.71
CA VAL A 371 -13.77 -3.03 2.45
C VAL A 371 -13.15 -3.80 1.29
N GLY A 372 -13.89 -3.90 0.19
CA GLY A 372 -13.48 -4.57 -1.04
C GLY A 372 -13.42 -6.07 -0.84
N GLN A 373 -14.55 -6.77 -0.89
CA GLN A 373 -14.59 -8.22 -0.60
C GLN A 373 -13.58 -9.03 -1.42
N ASP A 374 -13.36 -8.60 -2.67
CA ASP A 374 -12.45 -9.20 -3.63
C ASP A 374 -11.14 -8.41 -3.78
N ALA A 375 -10.77 -7.59 -2.80
CA ALA A 375 -9.53 -6.79 -2.83
C ALA A 375 -8.24 -7.62 -2.70
N ASN A 376 -8.36 -8.96 -2.68
CA ASN A 376 -7.25 -9.90 -2.68
C ASN A 376 -6.23 -9.69 -1.54
N TRP A 377 -6.63 -9.02 -0.46
CA TRP A 377 -5.78 -8.69 0.67
C TRP A 377 -6.01 -9.63 1.85
N ASN A 378 -4.95 -10.30 2.29
CA ASN A 378 -4.98 -11.38 3.28
C ASN A 378 -6.11 -12.38 2.99
N GLY A 379 -6.27 -12.73 1.71
CA GLY A 379 -7.31 -13.64 1.20
C GLY A 379 -8.74 -13.09 1.24
N GLY A 380 -8.93 -11.77 1.22
CA GLY A 380 -10.25 -11.13 1.15
C GLY A 380 -10.18 -9.60 1.25
N ALA A 381 -11.10 -9.02 2.01
CA ALA A 381 -11.20 -7.57 2.18
C ALA A 381 -10.10 -6.93 3.04
N HIS A 382 -9.75 -5.69 2.71
CA HIS A 382 -8.97 -4.79 3.57
C HIS A 382 -9.75 -4.42 4.84
N HIS A 383 -9.03 -4.07 5.91
CA HIS A 383 -9.62 -3.34 7.03
C HIS A 383 -9.55 -1.82 6.77
N TYR A 384 -10.59 -1.09 7.19
CA TYR A 384 -10.63 0.37 7.10
C TYR A 384 -11.39 1.00 8.27
N SER A 385 -10.93 2.16 8.74
CA SER A 385 -11.57 2.99 9.78
C SER A 385 -11.48 4.47 9.41
N ASN A 386 -12.48 5.27 9.77
CA ASN A 386 -12.39 6.72 9.61
C ASN A 386 -11.37 7.36 10.58
N ASP A 387 -10.95 6.65 11.64
CA ASP A 387 -9.98 7.14 12.61
C ASP A 387 -8.54 6.75 12.24
N TYR A 388 -8.36 5.72 11.40
CA TYR A 388 -7.03 5.19 11.05
C TYR A 388 -6.73 5.10 9.55
N GLY A 389 -7.71 5.30 8.66
CA GLY A 389 -7.61 4.89 7.26
C GLY A 389 -7.57 3.36 7.15
N TYR A 390 -6.71 2.84 6.28
CA TYR A 390 -6.36 1.41 6.19
C TYR A 390 -5.54 0.91 7.38
N GLY A 391 -5.20 1.76 8.36
CA GLY A 391 -4.50 1.37 9.57
C GLY A 391 -3.19 2.13 9.79
N ALA A 392 -2.39 1.63 10.72
CA ALA A 392 -1.06 2.14 11.01
C ALA A 392 -0.08 1.77 9.90
N VAL A 393 0.73 2.75 9.48
CA VAL A 393 1.84 2.52 8.56
C VAL A 393 2.83 1.51 9.16
N ASP A 394 3.30 0.57 8.35
CA ASP A 394 4.31 -0.43 8.71
C ASP A 394 5.43 -0.37 7.66
N ALA A 395 6.62 0.09 8.08
CA ALA A 395 7.74 0.29 7.17
C ALA A 395 8.27 -1.04 6.61
N TYR A 396 8.30 -2.09 7.44
CA TYR A 396 8.71 -3.42 6.99
C TYR A 396 7.79 -3.91 5.87
N ASN A 397 6.48 -3.94 6.11
CA ASN A 397 5.53 -4.43 5.10
C ASN A 397 5.57 -3.55 3.83
N ALA A 398 5.57 -2.22 3.99
CA ALA A 398 5.50 -1.29 2.87
C ALA A 398 6.73 -1.39 1.96
N VAL A 399 7.92 -1.47 2.55
CA VAL A 399 9.17 -1.54 1.77
C VAL A 399 9.33 -2.89 1.10
N ARG A 400 9.03 -3.99 1.79
CA ARG A 400 9.09 -5.33 1.19
C ARG A 400 8.12 -5.48 0.02
N MET A 401 6.93 -4.89 0.10
CA MET A 401 6.00 -4.83 -1.03
C MET A 401 6.51 -3.93 -2.17
N ALA A 402 7.14 -2.79 -1.85
CA ALA A 402 7.69 -1.86 -2.84
C ALA A 402 8.76 -2.52 -3.75
N GLU A 403 9.63 -3.35 -3.18
CA GLU A 403 10.68 -4.07 -3.91
C GLU A 403 10.13 -4.92 -5.07
N VAL A 404 8.97 -5.55 -4.86
CA VAL A 404 8.40 -6.55 -5.77
C VAL A 404 7.26 -5.99 -6.61
N TRP A 405 6.80 -4.77 -6.35
CA TRP A 405 5.59 -4.21 -6.94
C TRP A 405 5.61 -4.14 -8.48
N GLY A 406 6.80 -3.95 -9.05
CA GLY A 406 7.01 -3.93 -10.50
C GLY A 406 6.79 -5.28 -11.20
N LEU A 407 6.65 -6.39 -10.45
CA LEU A 407 6.29 -7.69 -11.01
C LEU A 407 4.83 -7.74 -11.48
N PHE A 408 3.96 -6.90 -10.90
CA PHE A 408 2.51 -6.98 -11.06
C PHE A 408 1.95 -6.05 -12.14
N GLY A 409 2.83 -5.40 -12.91
CA GLY A 409 2.45 -4.55 -14.04
C GLY A 409 3.23 -3.25 -14.09
N GLU A 410 2.82 -2.39 -15.01
CA GLU A 410 3.41 -1.05 -15.16
C GLU A 410 3.05 -0.13 -13.98
N SER A 411 3.97 0.79 -13.68
CA SER A 411 3.80 1.81 -12.63
C SER A 411 2.50 2.59 -12.80
N LYS A 412 1.74 2.75 -11.71
CA LYS A 412 0.46 3.46 -11.68
C LYS A 412 0.69 4.95 -11.42
N THR A 413 0.40 5.77 -12.42
CA THR A 413 0.64 7.21 -12.47
C THR A 413 -0.62 7.95 -12.88
N SER A 414 -0.55 9.28 -13.03
CA SER A 414 -1.64 10.06 -13.61
C SER A 414 -1.89 9.71 -15.09
N ALA A 415 -0.88 9.22 -15.81
CA ALA A 415 -0.99 8.91 -17.24
C ALA A 415 -1.89 7.70 -17.53
N ASN A 416 -2.02 6.77 -16.58
CA ASN A 416 -2.84 5.57 -16.69
C ASN A 416 -3.91 5.49 -15.59
N GLU A 417 -4.32 6.63 -15.02
CA GLU A 417 -5.49 6.72 -14.14
C GLU A 417 -6.77 6.69 -14.99
N VAL A 418 -7.73 5.84 -14.61
CA VAL A 418 -9.05 5.78 -15.23
C VAL A 418 -10.06 6.47 -14.35
N LYS A 419 -10.97 7.23 -15.00
CA LYS A 419 -12.06 7.94 -14.33
C LYS A 419 -13.41 7.58 -14.93
N ILE A 420 -14.39 7.25 -14.07
CA ILE A 420 -15.81 7.18 -14.41
C ILE A 420 -16.56 8.30 -13.68
N SER A 421 -17.48 8.96 -14.38
CA SER A 421 -18.37 9.98 -13.80
C SER A 421 -19.82 9.57 -13.97
N GLN A 422 -20.56 9.43 -12.87
CA GLN A 422 -22.00 9.19 -12.87
C GLN A 422 -22.72 10.34 -12.18
N GLU A 423 -23.56 11.06 -12.93
CA GLU A 423 -24.41 12.13 -12.41
C GLU A 423 -25.86 11.66 -12.32
N VAL A 424 -26.52 11.94 -11.19
CA VAL A 424 -27.86 11.45 -10.89
C VAL A 424 -28.72 12.55 -10.30
N ALA A 425 -29.87 12.80 -10.93
CA ALA A 425 -30.91 13.63 -10.34
C ALA A 425 -31.52 12.91 -9.13
N VAL A 426 -31.42 13.56 -7.98
CA VAL A 426 -31.95 13.09 -6.70
C VAL A 426 -33.35 13.68 -6.50
N ASN A 427 -33.48 15.01 -6.65
CA ASN A 427 -34.71 15.77 -6.44
C ASN A 427 -35.45 15.38 -5.15
N MET A 428 -34.69 15.08 -4.10
CA MET A 428 -35.25 14.71 -2.82
C MET A 428 -35.28 15.94 -1.94
N THR A 429 -36.40 16.12 -1.27
CA THR A 429 -36.58 17.19 -0.29
C THR A 429 -37.04 16.54 0.99
N SER A 430 -36.40 16.87 2.11
CA SER A 430 -36.92 16.50 3.43
C SER A 430 -38.33 17.07 3.60
N SER A 431 -39.36 16.21 3.73
CA SER A 431 -40.75 16.64 3.90
C SER A 431 -41.11 16.86 5.37
N SER A 432 -41.79 17.97 5.68
CA SER A 432 -42.63 18.11 6.87
C SER A 432 -44.09 17.96 6.44
N ASP A 433 -44.75 16.85 6.77
CA ASP A 433 -46.21 16.79 6.59
C ASP A 433 -46.91 17.68 7.62
N GLY A 434 -47.79 18.55 7.14
CA GLY A 434 -48.02 19.87 7.72
C GLY A 434 -49.10 20.01 8.80
N VAL A 435 -48.93 21.02 9.66
CA VAL A 435 -49.96 21.93 10.19
C VAL A 435 -49.27 23.28 10.48
N VAL A 436 -49.97 24.39 10.18
CA VAL A 436 -49.55 25.77 10.46
C VAL A 436 -49.39 25.96 11.97
N GLY A 437 -48.15 26.21 12.41
CA GLY A 437 -47.78 26.56 13.79
C GLY A 437 -46.84 25.54 14.44
N ASP A 438 -45.56 25.90 14.49
CA ASP A 438 -44.45 25.24 15.19
C ASP A 438 -44.11 23.79 14.83
N ARG A 439 -43.02 23.65 14.03
CA ARG A 439 -41.94 22.62 14.06
C ARG A 439 -41.66 21.98 12.69
N ILE A 440 -40.51 22.32 12.09
CA ILE A 440 -39.85 21.57 11.01
C ILE A 440 -38.56 20.97 11.58
N SER A 441 -38.65 19.95 12.44
CA SER A 441 -37.45 19.16 12.72
C SER A 441 -37.15 18.25 11.51
N PHE A 442 -35.88 17.91 11.27
CA PHE A 442 -35.55 16.54 10.86
C PHE A 442 -36.15 15.65 11.95
N ASN A 443 -37.46 15.37 11.90
CA ASN A 443 -38.15 14.79 13.05
C ASN A 443 -37.51 13.43 13.37
N ASN A 444 -37.49 13.11 14.67
CA ASN A 444 -37.15 11.82 15.29
C ASN A 444 -37.66 10.55 14.58
N GLU A 445 -38.41 10.65 13.48
CA GLU A 445 -38.77 9.55 12.59
C GLU A 445 -37.63 9.10 11.65
N LEU A 446 -36.59 9.93 11.44
CA LEU A 446 -35.34 9.55 10.76
C LEU A 446 -34.27 8.99 11.71
N LEU A 447 -34.53 8.94 13.02
CA LEU A 447 -33.83 8.02 13.93
C LEU A 447 -34.27 6.58 13.57
N GLY A 448 -33.97 6.13 12.34
CA GLY A 448 -34.29 4.78 11.89
C GLY A 448 -34.57 4.56 10.39
N ASN A 449 -34.84 5.58 9.57
CA ASN A 449 -35.17 5.38 8.13
C ASN A 449 -34.38 6.32 7.21
N PRO A 450 -33.23 5.94 6.64
CA PRO A 450 -32.44 6.80 5.77
C PRO A 450 -33.17 7.19 4.47
N LEU A 451 -32.89 8.39 3.96
CA LEU A 451 -33.27 8.80 2.61
C LEU A 451 -32.24 8.23 1.62
N GLN A 452 -32.61 7.17 0.90
CA GLN A 452 -31.68 6.44 0.03
C GLN A 452 -31.89 6.75 -1.45
N LYS A 453 -30.79 6.88 -2.19
CA LYS A 453 -30.79 6.94 -3.65
C LYS A 453 -29.85 5.90 -4.21
N SER A 454 -30.40 4.91 -4.89
CA SER A 454 -29.64 3.92 -5.66
C SER A 454 -29.56 4.27 -7.14
N PHE A 455 -28.45 3.95 -7.78
CA PHE A 455 -28.21 4.14 -9.20
C PHE A 455 -27.16 3.15 -9.72
N GLU A 456 -27.22 2.86 -11.02
CA GLU A 456 -26.30 1.93 -11.68
C GLU A 456 -25.08 2.67 -12.22
N VAL A 457 -23.90 2.10 -11.98
CA VAL A 457 -22.64 2.44 -12.65
C VAL A 457 -22.29 1.28 -13.59
N THR A 458 -22.12 1.57 -14.88
CA THR A 458 -21.96 0.52 -15.91
C THR A 458 -20.52 0.22 -16.27
N GLY A 459 -19.61 1.18 -16.10
CA GLY A 459 -18.17 0.94 -16.29
C GLY A 459 -17.56 0.25 -15.09
N ASN A 460 -16.52 -0.54 -15.32
CA ASN A 460 -15.75 -1.21 -14.27
C ASN A 460 -14.36 -0.58 -14.14
N VAL A 461 -14.03 -0.18 -12.91
CA VAL A 461 -12.76 0.39 -12.47
C VAL A 461 -12.48 -0.26 -11.13
N ALA A 462 -11.26 -0.77 -10.96
CA ALA A 462 -10.75 -1.14 -9.64
C ALA A 462 -10.57 0.16 -8.85
N VAL A 463 -11.49 0.43 -7.92
CA VAL A 463 -11.59 1.71 -7.23
C VAL A 463 -10.32 1.97 -6.42
N GLU A 464 -9.81 3.20 -6.50
CA GLU A 464 -8.73 3.72 -5.67
C GLU A 464 -9.18 4.96 -4.88
N HIS A 465 -10.02 5.80 -5.47
CA HIS A 465 -10.56 7.01 -4.85
C HIS A 465 -11.93 7.36 -5.40
N ILE A 466 -12.79 7.94 -4.58
CA ILE A 466 -14.09 8.46 -5.00
C ILE A 466 -14.32 9.89 -4.50
N ASP A 467 -14.76 10.74 -5.41
CA ASP A 467 -15.31 12.06 -5.11
C ASP A 467 -16.84 12.03 -5.26
N LEU A 468 -17.57 12.27 -4.16
CA LEU A 468 -19.02 12.48 -4.17
C LEU A 468 -19.30 13.98 -4.08
N THR A 469 -19.73 14.57 -5.19
CA THR A 469 -20.23 15.94 -5.20
C THR A 469 -21.73 15.94 -5.01
N VAL A 470 -22.21 16.64 -3.98
CA VAL A 470 -23.63 16.75 -3.65
C VAL A 470 -24.09 18.19 -3.86
N ASN A 471 -25.17 18.36 -4.63
CA ASN A 471 -25.77 19.66 -4.89
C ASN A 471 -26.95 19.88 -3.96
N PHE A 472 -26.93 21.02 -3.27
CA PHE A 472 -27.92 21.38 -2.28
C PHE A 472 -28.70 22.61 -2.74
N TYR A 473 -30.00 22.62 -2.46
CA TYR A 473 -30.82 23.80 -2.65
C TYR A 473 -31.38 24.32 -1.32
N TYR A 474 -31.27 25.63 -1.12
CA TYR A 474 -31.90 26.37 -0.04
C TYR A 474 -33.03 27.23 -0.62
N GLY A 475 -34.26 27.03 -0.15
CA GLY A 475 -35.40 27.85 -0.55
C GLY A 475 -35.13 29.34 -0.30
N SER A 476 -35.33 30.18 -1.30
CA SER A 476 -35.02 31.61 -1.31
C SER A 476 -35.85 32.50 -0.36
N SER A 477 -36.30 32.01 0.79
CA SER A 477 -37.17 32.75 1.70
C SER A 477 -36.47 33.16 2.99
N GLY A 478 -35.81 34.32 2.92
CA GLY A 478 -35.74 35.27 4.04
C GLY A 478 -34.64 35.00 5.07
N ASN A 479 -33.99 36.09 5.50
CA ASN A 479 -33.33 36.14 6.79
C ASN A 479 -34.16 35.37 7.84
N ILE A 480 -33.49 34.56 8.65
CA ILE A 480 -34.01 34.17 9.96
C ILE A 480 -33.99 35.45 10.82
N GLN A 481 -34.89 36.40 10.55
CA GLN A 481 -35.20 37.49 11.45
C GLN A 481 -36.23 36.94 12.43
N GLY A 482 -35.75 36.46 13.58
CA GLY A 482 -36.63 35.98 14.64
C GLY A 482 -35.95 35.23 15.78
N THR A 483 -34.71 34.77 15.59
CA THR A 483 -33.85 34.37 16.70
C THR A 483 -32.84 35.50 16.93
N ASP A 484 -32.44 35.77 18.19
CA ASP A 484 -31.30 36.66 18.50
C ASP A 484 -29.95 36.14 17.91
N LEU A 485 -30.00 35.08 17.10
CA LEU A 485 -28.91 34.44 16.40
C LEU A 485 -29.02 34.74 14.89
N GLY A 486 -28.89 36.02 14.53
CA GLY A 486 -28.93 36.48 13.14
C GLY A 486 -27.74 36.07 12.26
N GLN A 487 -27.22 34.85 12.38
CA GLN A 487 -25.99 34.42 11.71
C GLN A 487 -25.95 32.89 11.42
N PHE A 488 -26.04 32.55 10.12
CA PHE A 488 -25.42 31.42 9.40
C PHE A 488 -25.79 29.98 9.83
N THR A 489 -26.37 29.18 8.94
CA THR A 489 -26.45 27.71 9.09
C THR A 489 -26.01 27.03 7.78
N SER A 490 -25.08 26.08 7.85
CA SER A 490 -24.74 25.22 6.70
C SER A 490 -25.88 24.23 6.46
N PRO A 491 -26.29 23.96 5.20
CA PRO A 491 -27.34 22.97 4.92
C PRO A 491 -26.94 21.54 5.32
N LEU A 492 -25.64 21.28 5.47
CA LEU A 492 -25.08 20.01 5.93
C LEU A 492 -25.08 19.83 7.44
N PHE A 493 -25.55 20.84 8.19
CA PHE A 493 -25.61 20.75 9.64
C PHE A 493 -26.43 19.54 10.06
N ASN A 494 -25.82 18.67 10.88
CA ASN A 494 -26.45 17.47 11.41
C ASN A 494 -26.78 16.39 10.37
N THR A 495 -26.01 16.31 9.27
CA THR A 495 -26.22 15.32 8.20
C THR A 495 -25.18 14.21 8.28
N GLN A 496 -25.64 12.97 8.16
CA GLN A 496 -24.83 11.80 7.85
C GLN A 496 -25.00 11.44 6.38
N ILE A 497 -23.88 11.22 5.69
CA ILE A 497 -23.87 10.73 4.31
C ILE A 497 -23.12 9.41 4.30
N LYS A 498 -23.79 8.32 3.93
CA LYS A 498 -23.15 7.00 3.78
C LYS A 498 -23.17 6.61 2.31
N LEU A 499 -22.00 6.31 1.76
CA LEU A 499 -21.84 5.76 0.42
C LEU A 499 -21.71 4.24 0.54
N ILE A 500 -22.50 3.49 -0.23
CA ILE A 500 -22.53 2.04 -0.25
C ILE A 500 -22.20 1.59 -1.67
N ALA A 501 -21.17 0.76 -1.79
CA ALA A 501 -20.67 0.20 -3.03
C ALA A 501 -21.40 -1.12 -3.39
N PRO A 502 -21.25 -1.63 -4.63
CA PRO A 502 -21.97 -2.80 -5.11
C PRO A 502 -21.73 -4.08 -4.30
N ASP A 503 -20.53 -4.25 -3.74
CA ASP A 503 -20.14 -5.38 -2.88
C ASP A 503 -20.67 -5.25 -1.43
N GLY A 504 -21.36 -4.15 -1.11
CA GLY A 504 -21.87 -3.82 0.21
C GLY A 504 -20.88 -3.09 1.12
N SER A 505 -19.63 -2.90 0.68
CA SER A 505 -18.66 -2.03 1.35
C SER A 505 -19.22 -0.62 1.48
N SER A 506 -18.90 0.07 2.58
CA SER A 506 -19.48 1.39 2.81
C SER A 506 -18.61 2.30 3.63
N ALA A 507 -18.73 3.60 3.35
CA ALA A 507 -18.00 4.65 4.03
C ALA A 507 -18.97 5.74 4.51
N LEU A 508 -18.77 6.22 5.73
CA LEU A 508 -19.67 7.16 6.42
C LEU A 508 -19.01 8.52 6.61
N VAL A 509 -19.75 9.58 6.35
CA VAL A 509 -19.39 10.97 6.62
C VAL A 509 -20.39 11.54 7.64
N PRO A 510 -20.04 11.55 8.95
CA PRO A 510 -20.91 12.08 10.00
C PRO A 510 -20.64 13.57 10.27
N ILE A 511 -21.39 14.47 9.62
CA ILE A 511 -21.17 15.92 9.72
C ILE A 511 -21.85 16.48 10.98
N ALA A 512 -21.12 16.45 12.10
CA ALA A 512 -21.50 17.09 13.38
C ALA A 512 -21.04 18.57 13.41
N GLY A 513 -21.80 19.47 14.05
CA GLY A 513 -21.64 20.95 14.01
C GLY A 513 -20.21 21.53 14.14
N THR A 514 -19.87 22.75 13.69
CA THR A 514 -20.45 24.06 14.01
C THR A 514 -20.19 25.10 12.92
N ILE A 515 -21.04 26.13 12.92
CA ILE A 515 -20.98 27.40 12.19
C ILE A 515 -19.92 28.32 12.83
N PHE A 516 -19.17 29.14 12.05
CA PHE A 516 -19.05 30.61 12.15
C PHE A 516 -18.03 31.17 11.14
N GLY A 517 -18.48 32.01 10.18
CA GLY A 517 -17.57 32.95 9.50
C GLY A 517 -17.70 33.15 7.98
N GLY A 518 -18.81 32.80 7.32
CA GLY A 518 -18.98 33.09 5.90
C GLY A 518 -20.18 33.99 5.64
N GLN A 519 -19.98 35.19 5.10
CA GLN A 519 -21.07 36.04 4.55
C GLN A 519 -21.96 35.18 3.63
N GLY A 520 -23.27 35.25 3.85
CA GLY A 520 -24.26 34.37 3.24
C GLY A 520 -24.13 34.29 1.73
N GLY A 521 -23.81 33.10 1.25
CA GLY A 521 -24.08 32.62 -0.10
C GLY A 521 -24.68 31.23 0.04
N ALA A 522 -25.62 30.86 -0.84
CA ALA A 522 -26.13 29.49 -0.90
C ALA A 522 -24.95 28.52 -1.11
N VAL A 523 -24.93 27.40 -0.38
CA VAL A 523 -24.03 26.29 -0.73
C VAL A 523 -24.70 25.57 -1.89
N ASP A 524 -24.27 25.84 -3.12
CA ASP A 524 -24.86 25.21 -4.31
C ASP A 524 -24.40 23.74 -4.47
N GLN A 525 -23.16 23.42 -4.03
CA GLN A 525 -22.57 22.08 -4.10
C GLN A 525 -21.37 21.89 -3.15
N PHE A 526 -21.08 20.66 -2.73
CA PHE A 526 -19.88 20.30 -1.97
C PHE A 526 -19.33 18.92 -2.37
N THR A 527 -18.01 18.78 -2.51
CA THR A 527 -17.32 17.52 -2.83
C THR A 527 -16.76 16.86 -1.57
N LEU A 528 -17.17 15.62 -1.32
CA LEU A 528 -16.68 14.74 -0.26
C LEU A 528 -15.76 13.69 -0.87
N SER A 529 -14.74 13.28 -0.10
CA SER A 529 -13.69 12.38 -0.55
C SER A 529 -13.70 11.05 0.18
N PHE A 530 -13.50 9.97 -0.56
CA PHE A 530 -13.48 8.60 -0.06
C PHE A 530 -12.26 7.85 -0.61
N SER A 531 -11.28 7.64 0.26
CA SER A 531 -10.13 6.76 0.02
C SER A 531 -10.41 5.35 0.52
N GLY A 532 -11.32 5.21 1.50
CA GLY A 532 -11.67 3.95 2.17
C GLY A 532 -12.61 3.03 1.41
N LEU A 533 -12.65 3.11 0.07
CA LEU A 533 -13.36 2.18 -0.80
C LEU A 533 -12.42 1.57 -1.86
N ARG A 534 -11.10 1.66 -1.66
CA ARG A 534 -10.10 1.02 -2.52
C ARG A 534 -10.28 -0.50 -2.52
N GLY A 535 -10.11 -1.10 -3.69
CA GLY A 535 -10.27 -2.54 -3.91
C GLY A 535 -11.71 -3.00 -4.15
N VAL A 536 -12.66 -2.06 -4.27
CA VAL A 536 -14.02 -2.36 -4.74
C VAL A 536 -14.08 -2.24 -6.26
N ASP A 537 -14.81 -3.11 -6.93
CA ASP A 537 -15.17 -2.94 -8.34
C ASP A 537 -16.29 -1.92 -8.52
N SER A 538 -16.11 -0.98 -9.45
CA SER A 538 -17.07 0.11 -9.62
C SER A 538 -18.38 -0.28 -10.28
N GLN A 539 -18.43 -1.40 -11.01
CA GLN A 539 -19.61 -1.79 -11.77
C GLN A 539 -20.73 -2.31 -10.85
N GLY A 540 -21.94 -1.78 -11.03
CA GLY A 540 -23.15 -2.25 -10.35
C GLY A 540 -23.90 -1.15 -9.63
N THR A 541 -24.74 -1.56 -8.68
CA THR A 541 -25.63 -0.66 -7.95
C THR A 541 -24.90 0.05 -6.81
N TRP A 542 -24.77 1.37 -6.92
CA TRP A 542 -24.32 2.23 -5.84
C TRP A 542 -25.52 2.82 -5.10
N THR A 543 -25.38 3.04 -3.79
CA THR A 543 -26.42 3.69 -2.98
C THR A 543 -25.81 4.81 -2.12
N VAL A 544 -26.47 5.97 -2.11
CA VAL A 544 -26.16 7.07 -1.18
C VAL A 544 -27.30 7.22 -0.19
N ASP A 545 -26.97 7.15 1.09
CA ASP A 545 -27.89 7.30 2.20
C ASP A 545 -27.67 8.65 2.88
N PHE A 546 -28.75 9.40 3.05
CA PHE A 546 -28.78 10.63 3.85
C PHE A 546 -29.60 10.39 5.13
N SER A 547 -28.99 10.59 6.29
CA SER A 547 -29.66 10.50 7.61
C SER A 547 -29.27 11.68 8.51
N ALA A 548 -29.97 11.87 9.63
CA ALA A 548 -29.58 12.83 10.65
C ALA A 548 -28.65 12.17 11.68
N LEU A 549 -27.72 12.93 12.30
CA LEU A 549 -27.02 12.38 13.48
C LEU A 549 -27.99 12.27 14.64
N ASP A 550 -27.90 11.17 15.37
CA ASP A 550 -28.55 11.00 16.66
C ASP A 550 -27.75 11.75 17.73
N PHE A 551 -28.39 12.71 18.40
CA PHE A 551 -27.82 13.45 19.53
C PHE A 551 -28.35 12.95 20.89
N ASP A 552 -29.23 11.94 20.94
CA ASP A 552 -29.75 11.36 22.19
C ASP A 552 -28.66 10.53 22.90
N GLY A 553 -27.70 11.25 23.49
CA GLY A 553 -26.54 10.67 24.19
C GLY A 553 -25.33 11.59 24.28
N PHE A 554 -25.29 12.71 23.54
CA PHE A 554 -24.17 13.64 23.62
C PHE A 554 -24.27 14.50 24.88
N ILE A 555 -23.21 14.45 25.69
CA ILE A 555 -23.09 15.17 26.97
C ILE A 555 -23.13 16.69 26.67
N PRO A 556 -23.91 17.49 27.42
CA PRO A 556 -24.06 18.92 27.13
C PRO A 556 -22.70 19.60 27.05
N ILE A 557 -22.44 20.22 25.89
CA ILE A 557 -21.23 21.03 25.66
C ILE A 557 -21.34 22.25 26.58
N THR A 558 -20.56 22.24 27.67
CA THR A 558 -20.30 23.46 28.44
C THR A 558 -19.28 24.28 27.67
N THR A 559 -19.76 25.33 27.00
CA THR A 559 -18.89 26.36 26.43
C THR A 559 -18.45 27.33 27.53
N PRO A 560 -17.38 28.13 27.32
CA PRO A 560 -17.04 29.25 28.20
C PRO A 560 -18.17 30.28 28.38
N PHE A 561 -19.21 30.20 27.53
CA PHE A 561 -20.40 31.05 27.55
C PHE A 561 -21.60 30.40 28.26
N GLY A 562 -21.42 29.23 28.90
CA GLY A 562 -22.46 28.48 29.61
C GLY A 562 -22.91 27.22 28.87
N PRO A 563 -23.84 26.44 29.48
CA PRO A 563 -24.40 25.25 28.85
C PRO A 563 -25.19 25.65 27.59
N PHE A 564 -24.72 25.20 26.43
CA PHE A 564 -25.45 25.39 25.18
C PHE A 564 -26.61 24.39 25.14
N ASN A 565 -27.85 24.89 25.06
CA ASN A 565 -29.00 24.03 24.87
C ASN A 565 -29.13 23.69 23.37
N LEU A 566 -28.60 22.53 22.97
CA LEU A 566 -28.74 22.00 21.60
C LEU A 566 -30.20 21.66 21.23
N ALA A 567 -31.15 21.82 22.17
CA ALA A 567 -32.58 21.75 21.88
C ALA A 567 -33.13 22.98 21.13
N ALA A 568 -32.28 23.94 20.74
CA ALA A 568 -32.67 25.00 19.80
C ALA A 568 -32.92 24.40 18.42
N LYS A 569 -34.18 24.01 18.19
CA LYS A 569 -34.72 23.45 16.95
C LYS A 569 -34.39 24.35 15.78
N VAL A 570 -33.50 23.90 14.90
CA VAL A 570 -33.25 24.56 13.62
C VAL A 570 -34.13 23.88 12.58
N ASP A 571 -35.07 24.65 12.02
CA ASP A 571 -35.95 24.20 10.94
C ASP A 571 -35.18 24.13 9.61
N ASN A 572 -34.34 23.11 9.46
CA ASN A 572 -33.52 22.92 8.27
C ASN A 572 -34.26 22.05 7.25
N LYS A 573 -34.82 22.68 6.22
CA LYS A 573 -35.28 21.97 5.02
C LYS A 573 -34.10 21.77 4.08
N LEU A 574 -33.59 20.54 3.99
CA LEU A 574 -32.55 20.16 3.03
C LEU A 574 -33.20 19.63 1.75
N THR A 575 -32.84 20.21 0.62
CA THR A 575 -33.14 19.65 -0.70
C THR A 575 -31.82 19.22 -1.33
N VAL A 576 -31.73 17.93 -1.69
CA VAL A 576 -30.64 17.38 -2.52
C VAL A 576 -31.19 17.25 -3.93
N GLU A 577 -30.70 18.10 -4.82
CA GLU A 577 -31.16 18.11 -6.22
C GLU A 577 -30.45 17.04 -7.04
N LYS A 578 -29.15 16.91 -6.83
CA LYS A 578 -28.26 16.13 -7.68
C LYS A 578 -27.06 15.61 -6.91
N ILE A 579 -26.59 14.45 -7.31
CA ILE A 579 -25.29 13.91 -6.89
C ILE A 579 -24.46 13.60 -8.13
N LYS A 580 -23.14 13.74 -7.99
CA LYS A 580 -22.17 13.30 -8.98
C LYS A 580 -21.12 12.46 -8.28
N LEU A 581 -20.95 11.23 -8.75
CA LEU A 581 -19.93 10.30 -8.31
C LEU A 581 -18.82 10.27 -9.35
N ASP A 582 -17.63 10.75 -8.99
CA ASP A 582 -16.41 10.61 -9.77
C ASP A 582 -15.56 9.50 -9.13
N ILE A 583 -15.39 8.39 -9.84
CA ILE A 583 -14.63 7.21 -9.40
C ILE A 583 -13.31 7.19 -10.16
N TYR A 584 -12.20 7.05 -9.44
CA TYR A 584 -10.84 7.01 -9.97
C TYR A 584 -10.17 5.69 -9.58
N GLY A 585 -9.35 5.15 -10.47
CA GLY A 585 -8.55 3.97 -10.19
C GLY A 585 -7.94 3.36 -11.44
N SER A 586 -7.80 2.04 -11.43
CA SER A 586 -7.23 1.27 -12.55
C SER A 586 -8.33 0.62 -13.39
N GLU A 587 -8.02 0.32 -14.67
CA GLU A 587 -8.86 -0.61 -15.43
C GLU A 587 -8.97 -1.92 -14.67
N ALA A 588 -10.19 -2.44 -14.53
CA ALA A 588 -10.38 -3.78 -13.98
C ALA A 588 -9.82 -4.81 -14.97
N THR A 589 -8.87 -5.60 -14.51
CA THR A 589 -8.25 -6.71 -15.25
C THR A 589 -8.66 -8.02 -14.61
N SER A 590 -8.45 -9.12 -15.33
CA SER A 590 -8.55 -10.45 -14.74
C SER A 590 -7.21 -10.92 -14.16
N ASP A 591 -6.15 -10.10 -14.27
CA ASP A 591 -4.89 -10.32 -13.57
C ASP A 591 -5.00 -9.85 -12.11
N ASP A 592 -4.93 -10.80 -11.18
CA ASP A 592 -5.07 -10.57 -9.75
C ASP A 592 -3.74 -10.61 -8.98
N VAL A 593 -3.66 -9.84 -7.89
CA VAL A 593 -2.55 -9.90 -6.93
C VAL A 593 -3.07 -10.19 -5.52
N TYR A 594 -2.97 -11.45 -5.12
CA TYR A 594 -3.30 -11.95 -3.79
C TYR A 594 -2.20 -11.61 -2.79
N THR A 595 -2.38 -10.51 -2.07
CA THR A 595 -1.39 -9.94 -1.16
C THR A 595 -1.57 -10.46 0.26
N TYR A 596 -0.48 -10.93 0.89
CA TYR A 596 -0.47 -11.46 2.25
C TYR A 596 0.56 -10.75 3.13
N THR A 597 0.17 -10.44 4.35
CA THR A 597 1.03 -9.91 5.41
C THR A 597 1.01 -10.83 6.62
N ASN A 598 1.87 -10.55 7.59
CA ASN A 598 1.86 -11.23 8.89
C ASN A 598 0.50 -11.11 9.64
N GLU A 599 -0.38 -10.15 9.29
CA GLU A 599 -1.72 -10.02 9.89
C GLU A 599 -2.72 -11.05 9.38
N PHE A 600 -2.38 -11.90 8.40
CA PHE A 600 -3.31 -12.88 7.83
C PHE A 600 -4.04 -13.70 8.89
N PHE A 601 -3.32 -14.19 9.92
CA PHE A 601 -3.93 -15.00 10.97
C PHE A 601 -4.84 -14.20 11.91
N ASP A 602 -4.59 -12.91 12.11
CA ASP A 602 -5.46 -12.01 12.88
C ASP A 602 -6.73 -11.72 12.10
N MET A 603 -6.61 -11.45 10.79
CA MET A 603 -7.76 -11.29 9.89
C MET A 603 -8.62 -12.54 9.84
N LEU A 604 -7.98 -13.71 9.75
CA LEU A 604 -8.66 -15.00 9.73
C LEU A 604 -9.40 -15.32 11.05
N ALA A 605 -8.96 -14.74 12.17
CA ALA A 605 -9.60 -14.92 13.46
C ALA A 605 -10.90 -14.09 13.61
N ILE A 606 -11.14 -13.13 12.72
CA ILE A 606 -12.38 -12.34 12.71
C ILE A 606 -13.57 -13.24 12.40
N LYS A 607 -14.64 -13.08 13.17
CA LYS A 607 -15.86 -13.89 13.03
C LYS A 607 -16.51 -13.63 11.67
N GLY A 608 -16.59 -14.67 10.83
CA GLY A 608 -17.18 -14.61 9.49
C GLY A 608 -16.15 -14.80 8.38
N GLU A 609 -14.87 -14.56 8.69
CA GLU A 609 -13.77 -14.50 7.71
C GLU A 609 -13.14 -15.88 7.42
N GLY A 610 -13.89 -16.96 7.62
CA GLY A 610 -13.39 -18.32 7.38
C GLY A 610 -13.09 -18.61 5.90
N ALA A 611 -13.65 -17.82 4.98
CA ALA A 611 -13.44 -17.94 3.53
C ALA A 611 -11.97 -17.67 3.14
N ARG A 612 -11.26 -16.83 3.89
CA ARG A 612 -9.84 -16.47 3.68
C ARG A 612 -8.87 -17.67 3.62
N LYS A 613 -9.32 -18.84 4.08
CA LYS A 613 -8.55 -20.11 4.00
C LYS A 613 -8.53 -20.72 2.61
N THR A 614 -9.28 -20.16 1.65
CA THR A 614 -9.37 -20.68 0.29
C THR A 614 -9.12 -19.53 -0.67
N LEU A 615 -8.04 -19.62 -1.45
CA LEU A 615 -7.79 -18.70 -2.56
C LEU A 615 -8.52 -19.26 -3.77
N THR A 616 -9.38 -18.46 -4.39
CA THR A 616 -10.11 -18.87 -5.60
C THR A 616 -10.01 -17.79 -6.65
N ASP A 617 -9.25 -18.07 -7.71
CA ASP A 617 -9.35 -17.39 -9.01
C ASP A 617 -10.25 -18.23 -9.94
N THR A 618 -11.09 -17.56 -10.74
CA THR A 618 -11.96 -18.20 -11.75
C THR A 618 -12.13 -17.42 -13.04
N ASP A 619 -11.62 -16.20 -13.12
CA ASP A 619 -11.65 -15.35 -14.30
C ASP A 619 -10.39 -15.49 -15.15
N GLY A 620 -9.32 -16.05 -14.60
CA GLY A 620 -8.06 -16.35 -15.27
C GLY A 620 -7.30 -15.08 -15.65
N GLY A 621 -6.06 -15.19 -16.07
CA GLY A 621 -5.21 -14.01 -16.23
C GLY A 621 -3.77 -14.44 -15.99
N ILE A 622 -2.94 -13.52 -15.54
CA ILE A 622 -1.65 -13.83 -14.92
C ILE A 622 -1.74 -13.41 -13.45
N ASP A 623 -1.93 -14.41 -12.60
CA ASP A 623 -2.28 -14.17 -11.20
C ASP A 623 -1.09 -14.40 -10.28
N TRP A 624 -0.99 -13.57 -9.25
CA TRP A 624 0.14 -13.57 -8.33
C TRP A 624 -0.29 -13.80 -6.89
N ILE A 625 0.48 -14.62 -6.17
CA ILE A 625 0.53 -14.56 -4.70
C ILE A 625 1.70 -13.68 -4.31
N ASN A 626 1.41 -12.54 -3.69
CA ASN A 626 2.39 -11.65 -3.09
C ASN A 626 2.48 -11.89 -1.58
N ALA A 627 3.51 -12.59 -1.13
CA ALA A 627 3.82 -12.83 0.27
C ALA A 627 5.11 -12.12 0.72
N ALA A 628 5.55 -11.08 0.00
CA ALA A 628 6.81 -10.38 0.32
C ALA A 628 6.82 -9.75 1.72
N ALA A 629 5.65 -9.36 2.24
CA ALA A 629 5.51 -8.83 3.60
C ALA A 629 5.34 -9.91 4.69
N VAL A 630 5.44 -11.20 4.35
CA VAL A 630 5.47 -12.29 5.33
C VAL A 630 6.92 -12.48 5.76
N SER A 631 7.21 -12.28 7.05
CA SER A 631 8.58 -12.22 7.57
C SER A 631 9.14 -13.57 8.05
N THR A 632 8.47 -14.66 7.71
CA THR A 632 8.74 -16.01 8.22
C THR A 632 8.69 -16.99 7.07
N ASP A 633 9.34 -18.14 7.21
CA ASP A 633 9.32 -19.23 6.25
C ASP A 633 7.91 -19.51 5.68
N VAL A 634 7.80 -19.38 4.36
CA VAL A 634 6.64 -19.64 3.53
C VAL A 634 6.85 -20.96 2.79
N LYS A 635 5.90 -21.88 2.93
CA LYS A 635 5.80 -23.05 2.07
C LYS A 635 4.58 -22.92 1.19
N LEU A 636 4.80 -22.70 -0.09
CA LEU A 636 3.77 -22.40 -1.07
C LEU A 636 3.89 -23.34 -2.28
N SER A 637 2.74 -23.90 -2.68
CA SER A 637 2.63 -24.64 -3.93
C SER A 637 1.50 -24.06 -4.76
N LEU A 638 1.80 -23.71 -6.01
CA LEU A 638 0.84 -23.20 -6.99
C LEU A 638 -0.07 -24.30 -7.56
N VAL A 639 0.10 -25.55 -7.13
CA VAL A 639 -0.74 -26.68 -7.57
C VAL A 639 -2.10 -26.59 -6.88
N GLY A 640 -3.16 -26.46 -7.69
CA GLY A 640 -4.55 -26.43 -7.20
C GLY A 640 -4.88 -27.56 -6.21
N GLY A 641 -5.47 -27.19 -5.08
CA GLY A 641 -5.80 -28.08 -3.97
C GLY A 641 -4.68 -28.28 -2.94
N GLN A 642 -3.48 -27.75 -3.17
CA GLN A 642 -2.40 -27.76 -2.18
C GLN A 642 -2.55 -26.63 -1.15
N ALA A 643 -2.01 -26.87 0.03
CA ALA A 643 -2.03 -25.91 1.13
C ALA A 643 -0.75 -25.08 1.17
N THR A 644 -0.92 -23.78 1.45
CA THR A 644 0.16 -22.85 1.77
C THR A 644 0.32 -22.74 3.28
N TYR A 645 1.55 -22.56 3.74
CA TYR A 645 1.90 -22.45 5.16
C TYR A 645 2.79 -21.24 5.41
N PHE A 646 2.55 -20.52 6.51
CA PHE A 646 3.41 -19.47 7.05
C PHE A 646 3.87 -19.90 8.45
N ASP A 647 5.18 -19.97 8.69
CA ASP A 647 5.78 -20.48 9.94
C ASP A 647 5.20 -21.84 10.39
N GLY A 648 4.97 -22.74 9.43
CA GLY A 648 4.35 -24.06 9.66
C GLY A 648 2.85 -24.04 10.01
N GLY A 649 2.24 -22.87 10.22
CA GLY A 649 0.81 -22.69 10.33
C GLY A 649 0.15 -22.76 8.95
N LYS A 650 -0.89 -23.59 8.78
CA LYS A 650 -1.63 -23.65 7.51
C LYS A 650 -2.35 -22.32 7.29
N ALA A 651 -1.94 -21.57 6.27
CA ALA A 651 -2.51 -20.28 5.91
C ALA A 651 -3.79 -20.48 5.08
N PHE A 652 -3.65 -20.84 3.81
CA PHE A 652 -4.77 -21.06 2.90
C PHE A 652 -4.56 -22.30 2.01
N THR A 653 -5.51 -22.59 1.14
CA THR A 653 -5.47 -23.64 0.13
C THR A 653 -5.90 -23.03 -1.19
N ILE A 654 -5.13 -23.26 -2.25
CA ILE A 654 -5.51 -22.81 -3.58
C ILE A 654 -6.67 -23.70 -4.07
N GLY A 655 -7.72 -23.09 -4.60
CA GLY A 655 -8.85 -23.78 -5.20
C GLY A 655 -8.38 -24.80 -6.24
N ARG A 656 -9.05 -25.96 -6.34
CA ARG A 656 -8.64 -27.01 -7.29
C ARG A 656 -8.70 -26.58 -8.76
N THR A 657 -9.53 -25.60 -9.06
CA THR A 657 -9.76 -25.08 -10.41
C THR A 657 -9.06 -23.76 -10.66
N SER A 658 -8.52 -23.12 -9.63
CA SER A 658 -7.79 -21.85 -9.74
C SER A 658 -6.42 -22.10 -10.32
N VAL A 659 -5.97 -21.19 -11.17
CA VAL A 659 -4.64 -21.20 -11.74
C VAL A 659 -3.94 -19.95 -11.24
N ILE A 660 -2.71 -20.11 -10.77
CA ILE A 660 -1.88 -19.01 -10.31
C ILE A 660 -0.52 -19.25 -10.93
N GLU A 661 -0.01 -18.27 -11.66
CA GLU A 661 1.25 -18.34 -12.40
C GLU A 661 2.41 -17.77 -11.59
N GLY A 662 2.14 -16.79 -10.73
CA GLY A 662 3.16 -16.05 -10.00
C GLY A 662 3.15 -16.29 -8.48
N ALA A 663 4.35 -16.38 -7.90
CA ALA A 663 4.53 -16.29 -6.45
C ALA A 663 5.80 -15.52 -6.12
N VAL A 664 5.68 -14.62 -5.14
CA VAL A 664 6.83 -13.95 -4.51
C VAL A 664 6.72 -14.07 -2.99
N THR A 665 7.84 -14.39 -2.33
CA THR A 665 7.94 -14.52 -0.88
C THR A 665 8.93 -13.50 -0.29
N GLY A 666 9.33 -13.68 0.97
CA GLY A 666 9.78 -12.59 1.83
C GLY A 666 11.20 -12.79 2.37
N ASP A 667 11.34 -12.66 3.68
CA ASP A 667 12.64 -12.76 4.39
C ASP A 667 12.90 -14.16 4.99
N GLY A 668 12.00 -15.11 4.74
CA GLY A 668 12.05 -16.47 5.29
C GLY A 668 12.89 -17.42 4.44
N ASN A 669 13.18 -18.62 4.95
CA ASN A 669 13.74 -19.69 4.12
C ASN A 669 12.58 -20.42 3.44
N ASP A 670 12.24 -19.96 2.26
CA ASP A 670 10.97 -20.25 1.63
C ASP A 670 11.07 -21.50 0.74
N THR A 671 9.92 -22.15 0.52
CA THR A 671 9.79 -23.27 -0.40
C THR A 671 8.68 -22.97 -1.39
N LEU A 672 9.06 -22.78 -2.65
CA LEU A 672 8.18 -22.46 -3.76
C LEU A 672 8.11 -23.64 -4.72
N ILE A 673 6.88 -24.10 -5.00
CA ILE A 673 6.63 -25.19 -5.95
C ILE A 673 5.60 -24.70 -6.98
N GLY A 674 6.02 -24.60 -8.23
CA GLY A 674 5.15 -24.28 -9.35
C GLY A 674 4.17 -25.40 -9.69
N ASN A 675 3.31 -25.14 -10.66
CA ASN A 675 2.30 -26.05 -11.17
C ASN A 675 2.73 -26.63 -12.54
N ARG A 676 1.80 -26.73 -13.49
CA ARG A 676 2.03 -27.34 -14.82
C ARG A 676 2.11 -26.30 -15.94
N PHE A 677 1.96 -25.04 -15.58
CA PHE A 677 1.95 -23.89 -16.47
C PHE A 677 3.25 -23.13 -16.27
N ASP A 678 3.55 -22.21 -17.19
CA ASP A 678 4.73 -21.35 -17.08
C ASP A 678 4.59 -20.47 -15.82
N ASN A 679 5.52 -20.65 -14.86
CA ASN A 679 5.45 -19.99 -13.55
C ASN A 679 6.56 -18.99 -13.32
N HIS A 680 6.28 -18.00 -12.48
CA HIS A 680 7.18 -16.95 -12.06
C HIS A 680 7.37 -17.07 -10.53
N LEU A 681 8.51 -17.59 -10.09
CA LEU A 681 8.79 -17.88 -8.68
C LEU A 681 9.96 -17.03 -8.18
N TYR A 682 9.71 -16.21 -7.15
CA TYR A 682 10.67 -15.29 -6.55
C TYR A 682 10.79 -15.56 -5.04
N GLY A 683 11.94 -16.09 -4.60
CA GLY A 683 12.22 -16.38 -3.19
C GLY A 683 12.53 -15.13 -2.35
N MET A 684 13.29 -14.21 -2.94
CA MET A 684 13.73 -12.93 -2.38
C MET A 684 14.88 -13.05 -1.38
N ARG A 685 14.64 -13.10 -0.07
CA ARG A 685 15.70 -13.16 0.94
C ARG A 685 15.57 -14.44 1.74
N GLY A 686 16.68 -15.11 2.00
CA GLY A 686 16.68 -16.36 2.77
C GLY A 686 17.34 -17.47 1.96
N ASP A 687 17.55 -18.62 2.58
CA ASP A 687 18.05 -19.81 1.87
C ASP A 687 16.85 -20.56 1.27
N ASP A 688 16.48 -20.22 0.03
CA ASP A 688 15.22 -20.65 -0.56
C ASP A 688 15.32 -21.99 -1.29
N THR A 689 14.16 -22.60 -1.53
CA THR A 689 14.02 -23.85 -2.29
C THR A 689 12.95 -23.69 -3.36
N LEU A 690 13.37 -23.64 -4.63
CA LEU A 690 12.49 -23.41 -5.78
C LEU A 690 12.41 -24.65 -6.67
N ASN A 691 11.20 -25.07 -7.01
CA ASN A 691 10.91 -26.06 -8.04
C ASN A 691 9.86 -25.48 -8.99
N GLY A 692 10.23 -25.23 -10.25
CA GLY A 692 9.31 -24.69 -11.26
C GLY A 692 8.14 -25.61 -11.59
N GLY A 693 8.31 -26.92 -11.44
CA GLY A 693 7.31 -27.89 -11.88
C GLY A 693 7.46 -28.18 -13.37
N ALA A 694 6.35 -28.15 -14.10
CA ALA A 694 6.37 -28.31 -15.56
C ALA A 694 5.91 -27.00 -16.20
N GLY A 695 6.42 -26.68 -17.39
CA GLY A 695 6.25 -25.36 -17.98
C GLY A 695 7.61 -24.79 -18.32
N ASN A 696 7.67 -23.58 -18.89
CA ASN A 696 8.91 -22.84 -19.01
C ASN A 696 8.94 -21.81 -17.89
N ASP A 697 9.60 -22.14 -16.79
CA ASP A 697 9.50 -21.37 -15.56
C ASP A 697 10.60 -20.31 -15.44
N ILE A 698 10.31 -19.23 -14.73
CA ILE A 698 11.25 -18.21 -14.32
C ILE A 698 11.46 -18.34 -12.82
N LEU A 699 12.70 -18.61 -12.42
CA LEU A 699 13.09 -18.82 -11.03
C LEU A 699 14.11 -17.75 -10.62
N PHE A 700 13.84 -17.09 -9.50
CA PHE A 700 14.73 -16.13 -8.87
C PHE A 700 14.87 -16.49 -7.39
N GLY A 701 16.07 -16.89 -6.96
CA GLY A 701 16.33 -17.24 -5.56
C GLY A 701 16.40 -15.98 -4.70
N GLY A 702 17.26 -15.07 -5.11
CA GLY A 702 17.52 -13.77 -4.52
C GLY A 702 18.80 -13.78 -3.70
N THR A 703 18.75 -13.28 -2.46
CA THR A 703 19.91 -13.31 -1.56
C THR A 703 19.84 -14.50 -0.63
N GLY A 704 20.89 -15.30 -0.59
CA GLY A 704 20.95 -16.47 0.28
C GLY A 704 21.74 -17.58 -0.40
N ALA A 705 21.67 -18.79 0.13
CA ALA A 705 22.15 -20.00 -0.51
C ALA A 705 20.96 -20.82 -1.02
N ASP A 706 20.57 -20.57 -2.26
CA ASP A 706 19.31 -21.08 -2.80
C ASP A 706 19.43 -22.44 -3.48
N ASN A 707 18.36 -23.22 -3.44
CA ASN A 707 18.29 -24.55 -4.06
C ASN A 707 17.26 -24.55 -5.19
N PHE A 708 17.73 -24.81 -6.41
CA PHE A 708 16.89 -24.99 -7.60
C PHE A 708 16.74 -26.49 -7.91
N LEU A 709 15.52 -27.02 -7.79
CA LEU A 709 15.23 -28.45 -7.93
C LEU A 709 14.57 -28.73 -9.27
N PHE A 710 15.19 -29.63 -10.04
CA PHE A 710 14.67 -30.14 -11.30
C PHE A 710 14.42 -31.65 -11.16
N ASP A 711 13.16 -31.98 -10.87
CA ASP A 711 12.71 -33.33 -10.48
C ASP A 711 11.74 -34.00 -11.46
N ASN A 712 11.52 -33.41 -12.62
CA ASN A 712 10.51 -33.86 -13.55
C ASN A 712 11.08 -34.66 -14.73
N ARG A 713 11.21 -35.98 -14.51
CA ARG A 713 11.52 -36.91 -15.62
C ARG A 713 10.33 -37.04 -16.57
N GLY A 714 10.42 -36.42 -17.74
CA GLY A 714 9.55 -36.69 -18.89
C GLY A 714 8.33 -35.79 -19.02
N THR A 715 8.22 -34.73 -18.22
CA THR A 715 7.45 -33.54 -18.57
C THR A 715 8.44 -32.47 -19.05
N SER A 716 8.09 -31.77 -20.13
CA SER A 716 8.98 -30.84 -20.80
C SER A 716 8.88 -29.44 -20.20
N GLY A 717 10.01 -28.82 -19.92
CA GLY A 717 10.13 -27.42 -19.54
C GLY A 717 11.49 -26.81 -19.89
N LYS A 718 11.51 -25.52 -20.21
CA LYS A 718 12.74 -24.74 -20.44
C LYS A 718 12.82 -23.61 -19.43
N ASP A 719 13.34 -23.92 -18.27
CA ASP A 719 13.34 -23.00 -17.15
C ASP A 719 14.51 -22.03 -17.25
N THR A 720 14.36 -20.88 -16.60
CA THR A 720 15.38 -19.85 -16.53
C THR A 720 15.60 -19.48 -15.07
N VAL A 721 16.82 -19.72 -14.58
CA VAL A 721 17.28 -19.20 -13.29
C VAL A 721 17.91 -17.83 -13.54
N LEU A 722 17.36 -16.79 -12.94
CA LEU A 722 17.71 -15.41 -13.25
C LEU A 722 19.04 -14.97 -12.62
N ASP A 723 19.41 -15.53 -11.47
CA ASP A 723 20.37 -14.96 -10.52
C ASP A 723 21.38 -15.96 -9.94
N TRP A 724 21.64 -17.07 -10.64
CA TRP A 724 22.59 -18.11 -10.25
C TRP A 724 23.94 -17.56 -9.73
N SER A 725 24.21 -17.70 -8.44
CA SER A 725 25.33 -17.05 -7.77
C SER A 725 26.03 -17.96 -6.75
N SER A 726 26.97 -17.39 -6.00
CA SER A 726 27.78 -18.13 -5.04
C SER A 726 26.99 -18.48 -3.78
N GLY A 727 26.79 -19.78 -3.54
CA GLY A 727 25.97 -20.29 -2.43
C GLY A 727 24.89 -21.22 -2.98
N ASP A 728 24.40 -20.88 -4.15
CA ASP A 728 23.32 -21.58 -4.81
C ASP A 728 23.72 -23.00 -5.26
N MET A 729 22.71 -23.86 -5.29
CA MET A 729 22.81 -25.21 -5.78
C MET A 729 21.71 -25.56 -6.77
N ILE A 730 22.07 -26.38 -7.76
CA ILE A 730 21.14 -27.03 -8.69
C ILE A 730 21.09 -28.51 -8.33
N ALA A 731 19.86 -29.03 -8.19
CA ALA A 731 19.59 -30.44 -7.93
C ALA A 731 18.93 -31.08 -9.16
N THR A 732 19.51 -32.17 -9.67
CA THR A 732 18.97 -32.90 -10.83
C THR A 732 18.76 -34.37 -10.52
N GLN A 733 17.77 -35.02 -11.14
CA GLN A 733 17.59 -36.47 -10.97
C GLN A 733 18.56 -37.34 -11.79
N THR A 734 19.29 -36.74 -12.72
CA THR A 734 20.27 -37.41 -13.57
C THR A 734 21.58 -36.66 -13.51
N ALA A 735 22.68 -37.39 -13.31
CA ALA A 735 24.00 -36.78 -13.25
C ALA A 735 24.35 -36.11 -14.59
N LEU A 736 24.62 -34.80 -14.53
CA LEU A 736 25.23 -34.03 -15.60
C LEU A 736 26.66 -34.55 -15.84
N ARG A 737 27.01 -34.72 -17.12
CA ARG A 737 28.33 -35.21 -17.54
C ARG A 737 29.11 -34.09 -18.23
N GLY A 738 30.13 -33.57 -17.55
CA GLY A 738 31.11 -32.67 -18.17
C GLY A 738 32.04 -33.40 -19.14
N GLN A 739 32.54 -32.71 -20.18
CA GLN A 739 33.39 -33.33 -21.20
C GLN A 739 34.75 -33.80 -20.65
N ALA A 740 35.25 -33.18 -19.58
CA ALA A 740 36.54 -33.50 -18.98
C ALA A 740 36.50 -34.63 -17.92
N GLY A 741 35.31 -35.09 -17.52
CA GLY A 741 35.18 -36.14 -16.49
C GLY A 741 35.70 -35.75 -15.09
N ASN A 742 35.94 -34.46 -14.86
CA ASN A 742 36.44 -33.89 -13.60
C ASN A 742 35.32 -33.49 -12.61
N GLY A 743 34.06 -33.78 -12.94
CA GLY A 743 32.91 -33.38 -12.14
C GLY A 743 32.51 -31.90 -12.29
N MET A 744 33.11 -31.19 -13.25
CA MET A 744 32.78 -29.80 -13.57
C MET A 744 31.96 -29.73 -14.87
N VAL A 745 30.94 -28.86 -14.90
CA VAL A 745 30.14 -28.58 -16.08
C VAL A 745 30.15 -27.07 -16.32
N THR A 746 30.80 -26.62 -17.40
CA THR A 746 30.86 -25.19 -17.74
C THR A 746 29.74 -24.83 -18.69
N VAL A 747 28.96 -23.81 -18.35
CA VAL A 747 27.83 -23.33 -19.14
C VAL A 747 28.19 -21.97 -19.74
N ALA A 748 28.07 -21.85 -21.06
CA ALA A 748 28.25 -20.56 -21.72
C ALA A 748 27.11 -19.60 -21.33
N LYS A 749 27.35 -18.28 -21.43
CA LYS A 749 26.33 -17.28 -21.08
C LYS A 749 25.03 -17.56 -21.84
N ASN A 750 23.91 -17.64 -21.12
CA ASN A 750 22.59 -17.93 -21.67
C ASN A 750 22.51 -19.24 -22.47
N ALA A 751 23.46 -20.16 -22.29
CA ALA A 751 23.37 -21.48 -22.89
C ALA A 751 22.42 -22.35 -22.06
N MET A 752 21.59 -23.10 -22.79
CA MET A 752 20.64 -24.04 -22.21
C MET A 752 21.36 -25.33 -21.85
N LEU A 753 21.23 -25.75 -20.59
CA LEU A 753 21.74 -26.99 -20.04
C LEU A 753 20.63 -28.04 -20.08
N LEU A 754 20.83 -29.13 -20.83
CA LEU A 754 19.90 -30.26 -20.88
C LEU A 754 20.13 -31.17 -19.66
N LEU A 755 19.14 -31.28 -18.77
CA LEU A 755 19.33 -31.93 -17.45
C LEU A 755 19.16 -33.45 -17.49
N ASP A 756 18.44 -33.99 -18.48
CA ASP A 756 18.18 -35.43 -18.64
C ASP A 756 18.89 -36.07 -19.84
N GLY A 757 19.62 -35.27 -20.64
CA GLY A 757 20.32 -35.71 -21.84
C GLY A 757 19.40 -36.04 -23.03
N LEU A 758 18.11 -35.73 -22.94
CA LEU A 758 17.12 -35.85 -24.01
C LEU A 758 16.61 -34.45 -24.39
N LEU A 759 15.91 -34.35 -25.52
CA LEU A 759 15.20 -33.12 -25.90
C LEU A 759 13.81 -33.01 -25.23
N THR A 760 13.49 -33.93 -24.33
CA THR A 760 12.13 -34.18 -23.81
C THR A 760 11.99 -34.04 -22.30
N GLY A 761 13.05 -33.71 -21.57
CA GLY A 761 12.98 -33.36 -20.15
C GLY A 761 13.51 -31.96 -19.87
N ASP A 762 13.58 -31.62 -18.59
CA ASP A 762 13.91 -30.26 -18.14
C ASP A 762 15.23 -29.76 -18.71
N ALA A 763 15.19 -28.54 -19.22
CA ALA A 763 16.36 -27.80 -19.65
C ALA A 763 16.39 -26.48 -18.90
N VAL A 764 17.55 -26.06 -18.44
CA VAL A 764 17.70 -24.82 -17.66
C VAL A 764 18.64 -23.84 -18.35
N THR A 765 18.25 -22.58 -18.40
CA THR A 765 19.12 -21.47 -18.77
C THR A 765 19.55 -20.75 -17.50
N LEU A 766 20.86 -20.61 -17.30
CA LEU A 766 21.41 -19.81 -16.21
C LEU A 766 21.69 -18.41 -16.75
N SER A 767 20.78 -17.49 -16.43
CA SER A 767 20.79 -16.12 -16.93
C SER A 767 21.94 -15.31 -16.29
N GLN A 768 22.39 -14.27 -16.98
CA GLN A 768 23.43 -13.30 -16.56
C GLN A 768 24.88 -13.79 -16.36
N ASN A 769 25.17 -15.09 -16.24
CA ASN A 769 26.53 -15.54 -15.96
C ASN A 769 27.34 -15.94 -17.21
N SER A 770 28.26 -15.07 -17.63
CA SER A 770 29.34 -15.49 -18.53
C SER A 770 30.32 -16.42 -17.82
N GLY A 771 30.17 -17.73 -18.02
CA GLY A 771 31.12 -18.75 -17.55
C GLY A 771 30.78 -19.36 -16.19
N ALA A 772 29.49 -19.46 -15.84
CA ALA A 772 29.04 -20.23 -14.67
C ALA A 772 29.47 -21.69 -14.80
N VAL A 773 30.05 -22.21 -13.71
CA VAL A 773 30.51 -23.59 -13.67
C VAL A 773 29.88 -24.31 -12.51
N LEU A 774 29.26 -25.44 -12.85
CA LEU A 774 28.59 -26.32 -11.92
C LEU A 774 29.61 -27.37 -11.45
N GLN A 775 29.86 -27.42 -10.14
CA GLN A 775 30.70 -28.45 -9.53
C GLN A 775 29.83 -29.51 -8.86
N ALA A 776 30.00 -30.77 -9.24
CA ALA A 776 29.30 -31.88 -8.62
C ALA A 776 29.68 -32.02 -7.13
N GLN A 777 28.68 -32.00 -6.26
CA GLN A 777 28.80 -32.18 -4.81
C GLN A 777 28.44 -33.61 -4.35
N GLY A 778 27.93 -34.44 -5.26
CA GLY A 778 27.54 -35.82 -5.00
C GLY A 778 26.02 -36.02 -5.03
N GLN A 779 25.58 -37.22 -4.63
CA GLN A 779 24.17 -37.57 -4.62
C GLN A 779 23.62 -37.53 -3.19
N LYS A 780 22.50 -36.82 -2.99
CA LYS A 780 21.79 -36.72 -1.71
C LYS A 780 20.29 -36.59 -1.97
N ASP A 781 19.49 -37.30 -1.18
CA ASP A 781 18.01 -37.28 -1.23
C ASP A 781 17.42 -37.59 -2.62
N GLY A 782 18.11 -38.43 -3.40
CA GLY A 782 17.69 -38.81 -4.75
C GLY A 782 18.20 -37.89 -5.86
N TYR A 783 18.81 -36.76 -5.53
CA TYR A 783 19.33 -35.77 -6.47
C TYR A 783 20.85 -35.77 -6.56
N PHE A 784 21.37 -35.46 -7.74
CA PHE A 784 22.75 -35.04 -7.94
C PHE A 784 22.82 -33.52 -7.76
N TRP A 785 23.67 -33.09 -6.85
CA TRP A 785 23.79 -31.68 -6.48
C TRP A 785 25.00 -31.04 -7.15
N TYR A 786 24.81 -29.80 -7.58
CA TYR A 786 25.82 -29.01 -8.26
C TYR A 786 25.87 -27.61 -7.65
N SER A 787 27.05 -27.17 -7.19
CA SER A 787 27.23 -25.82 -6.65
C SER A 787 27.79 -24.87 -7.69
N TYR A 788 27.57 -23.58 -7.50
CA TYR A 788 28.26 -22.53 -8.24
C TYR A 788 29.77 -22.53 -7.98
N VAL A 789 30.56 -22.30 -9.04
CA VAL A 789 31.99 -21.99 -8.97
C VAL A 789 32.31 -20.82 -9.89
N SER A 790 33.01 -19.80 -9.38
CA SER A 790 33.40 -18.63 -10.16
C SER A 790 34.38 -18.99 -11.29
N GLY A 791 34.13 -18.50 -12.50
CA GLY A 791 34.85 -18.87 -13.73
C GLY A 791 36.30 -18.37 -13.87
N THR A 792 37.00 -17.97 -12.80
CA THR A 792 38.35 -17.39 -12.89
C THR A 792 39.50 -18.39 -13.04
N ASN A 793 39.23 -19.70 -13.00
CA ASN A 793 40.27 -20.76 -12.98
C ASN A 793 39.96 -21.96 -13.89
N LEU A 794 39.50 -21.76 -15.13
CA LEU A 794 39.06 -22.88 -15.98
C LEU A 794 39.65 -22.92 -17.38
N ASP A 795 39.86 -24.15 -17.86
CA ASP A 795 40.38 -24.49 -19.18
C ASP A 795 39.31 -24.16 -20.25
N PRO A 796 39.63 -23.43 -21.32
CA PRO A 796 38.72 -23.16 -22.44
C PRO A 796 38.11 -24.41 -23.10
N ASN A 797 38.67 -25.60 -22.87
CA ASN A 797 38.14 -26.88 -23.36
C ASN A 797 37.00 -27.45 -22.50
N ASP A 798 36.72 -26.90 -21.31
CA ASP A 798 35.63 -27.36 -20.44
C ASP A 798 34.26 -26.77 -20.80
N VAL A 799 34.18 -25.88 -21.81
CA VAL A 799 32.99 -25.13 -22.21
C VAL A 799 32.00 -25.99 -23.00
N ILE A 800 30.76 -26.13 -22.52
CA ILE A 800 29.65 -26.54 -23.37
C ILE A 800 29.35 -25.39 -24.33
N ARG A 801 29.92 -25.46 -25.54
CA ARG A 801 29.55 -24.60 -26.67
C ARG A 801 28.45 -25.33 -27.43
N GLU A 802 27.23 -24.82 -27.41
CA GLU A 802 26.07 -25.29 -28.21
C GLU A 802 26.01 -26.81 -28.44
N VAL A 803 25.03 -27.49 -27.84
CA VAL A 803 24.61 -28.79 -28.38
C VAL A 803 23.81 -28.54 -29.67
N SER A 804 24.47 -28.06 -30.73
CA SER A 804 23.96 -28.23 -32.09
C SER A 804 24.24 -29.68 -32.48
N PHE A 805 23.27 -30.57 -32.27
CA PHE A 805 23.39 -31.92 -32.80
C PHE A 805 23.23 -31.84 -34.32
N GLN A 806 24.33 -31.97 -35.06
CA GLN A 806 24.29 -32.36 -36.47
C GLN A 806 23.74 -33.79 -36.52
N PRO A 807 22.57 -34.04 -37.15
CA PRO A 807 22.08 -35.41 -37.28
C PRO A 807 23.08 -36.21 -38.11
N GLU A 808 23.29 -37.45 -37.68
CA GLU A 808 24.26 -38.39 -38.20
C GLU A 808 24.35 -38.35 -39.73
N ARG A 809 25.58 -38.17 -40.25
CA ARG A 809 25.91 -38.58 -41.62
C ARG A 809 25.75 -40.09 -41.70
N THR A 810 24.58 -40.53 -42.18
CA THR A 810 24.47 -41.84 -42.79
C THR A 810 25.41 -41.89 -43.99
N ALA A 811 26.34 -42.85 -43.94
CA ALA A 811 27.15 -43.19 -45.08
C ALA A 811 26.26 -43.88 -46.14
N ALA A 812 25.89 -43.14 -47.19
CA ALA A 812 25.67 -43.67 -48.53
C ALA A 812 25.53 -42.51 -49.52
N GLY A 813 26.62 -42.17 -50.20
CA GLY A 813 26.55 -41.37 -51.41
C GLY A 813 26.01 -42.24 -52.55
N SER A 814 24.84 -41.89 -53.09
CA SER A 814 24.61 -41.91 -54.53
C SER A 814 23.43 -40.99 -54.91
N VAL A 815 23.81 -39.83 -55.43
CA VAL A 815 23.26 -39.09 -56.58
C VAL A 815 21.74 -39.03 -56.83
N ASP A 816 21.27 -37.78 -56.92
CA ASP A 816 20.53 -37.14 -58.04
C ASP A 816 19.10 -36.59 -57.83
N SER A 817 19.01 -35.29 -58.19
CA SER A 817 17.86 -34.49 -58.69
C SER A 817 16.70 -34.18 -57.72
N ILE A 818 16.45 -32.92 -57.33
CA ILE A 818 15.86 -31.78 -58.08
C ILE A 818 14.35 -31.94 -58.37
N ALA A 819 13.61 -30.94 -57.84
CA ALA A 819 12.39 -30.31 -58.35
C ALA A 819 11.00 -30.99 -58.20
N THR A 820 10.17 -30.29 -57.40
CA THR A 820 8.90 -29.64 -57.79
C THR A 820 7.73 -30.48 -58.34
N VAL A 821 6.52 -30.09 -57.87
CA VAL A 821 5.20 -30.13 -58.54
C VAL A 821 4.18 -31.16 -57.98
N ALA A 822 3.21 -30.57 -57.28
CA ALA A 822 1.75 -30.72 -57.37
C ALA A 822 1.06 -32.10 -57.26
N SER A 823 0.03 -32.07 -56.41
CA SER A 823 -1.32 -32.64 -56.56
C SER A 823 -1.48 -33.89 -57.44
N GLN A 824 -1.96 -34.99 -56.81
CA GLN A 824 -3.05 -35.76 -57.40
C GLN A 824 -3.74 -36.64 -56.35
N THR A 825 -5.06 -36.50 -56.33
CA THR A 825 -6.09 -37.34 -55.71
C THR A 825 -6.22 -38.72 -56.38
N ALA A 826 -6.97 -39.61 -55.71
CA ALA A 826 -7.55 -40.90 -56.14
C ALA A 826 -6.76 -42.14 -55.67
N ASP A 827 -7.33 -43.27 -55.27
CA ASP A 827 -8.73 -43.68 -55.09
C ASP A 827 -8.76 -44.97 -54.24
N VAL A 828 -9.97 -45.29 -53.77
CA VAL A 828 -10.52 -46.43 -53.01
C VAL A 828 -9.85 -47.83 -53.07
N GLY A 829 -9.96 -48.56 -51.96
CA GLY A 829 -9.92 -50.03 -51.92
C GLY A 829 -10.14 -50.66 -50.53
N ALA A 830 -11.40 -50.95 -50.18
CA ALA A 830 -11.79 -51.83 -49.06
C ALA A 830 -12.08 -53.26 -49.58
N PRO A 831 -12.44 -54.28 -48.74
CA PRO A 831 -11.95 -54.70 -47.43
C PRO A 831 -11.61 -56.22 -47.39
N ALA A 832 -11.00 -56.71 -46.31
CA ALA A 832 -11.01 -58.16 -46.01
C ALA A 832 -11.17 -58.40 -44.50
N SER A 833 -12.22 -59.15 -44.18
CA SER A 833 -12.68 -59.57 -42.85
C SER A 833 -11.77 -60.60 -42.19
N LEU A 834 -11.56 -60.48 -40.87
CA LEU A 834 -11.20 -61.61 -40.00
C LEU A 834 -12.04 -61.56 -38.71
N THR A 835 -12.75 -62.66 -38.49
CA THR A 835 -13.65 -62.97 -37.37
C THR A 835 -12.89 -63.62 -36.21
N GLY A 836 -13.13 -63.18 -34.98
CA GLY A 836 -12.77 -63.89 -33.73
C GLY A 836 -13.07 -63.03 -32.49
N PRO A 837 -13.66 -63.58 -31.40
CA PRO A 837 -14.17 -62.78 -30.28
C PRO A 837 -13.07 -62.33 -29.30
N LEU A 838 -13.28 -61.15 -28.73
CA LEU A 838 -12.54 -60.53 -27.63
C LEU A 838 -12.95 -61.13 -26.28
N ASP A 839 -11.98 -61.29 -25.39
CA ASP A 839 -12.18 -61.20 -23.94
C ASP A 839 -11.13 -60.24 -23.29
N GLU A 840 -11.70 -59.14 -22.78
CA GLU A 840 -11.49 -58.51 -21.47
C GLU A 840 -10.22 -57.70 -21.09
N HIS A 841 -10.49 -56.38 -20.90
CA HIS A 841 -9.84 -55.38 -20.03
C HIS A 841 -8.68 -54.51 -20.55
N GLY A 842 -9.05 -53.35 -21.10
CA GLY A 842 -8.23 -52.14 -21.14
C GLY A 842 -8.89 -51.03 -21.96
N SER A 843 -9.57 -50.07 -21.31
CA SER A 843 -10.03 -48.85 -21.99
C SER A 843 -9.08 -47.70 -21.71
N PHE A 844 -8.47 -47.21 -22.80
CA PHE A 844 -7.68 -45.99 -22.92
C PHE A 844 -8.60 -44.84 -23.38
N TYR A 845 -8.31 -43.61 -22.98
CA TYR A 845 -8.89 -42.41 -23.61
C TYR A 845 -7.93 -41.92 -24.71
N LEU A 846 -8.44 -41.80 -25.94
CA LEU A 846 -7.78 -41.08 -27.04
C LEU A 846 -8.34 -39.66 -27.07
N TYR A 847 -7.46 -38.68 -26.92
CA TYR A 847 -7.75 -37.26 -27.14
C TYR A 847 -7.36 -36.92 -28.58
N ASP A 848 -8.31 -36.46 -29.40
CA ASP A 848 -8.04 -35.93 -30.73
C ASP A 848 -7.82 -34.41 -30.61
N ALA A 849 -6.58 -33.98 -30.82
CA ALA A 849 -6.14 -32.60 -30.65
C ALA A 849 -6.55 -31.66 -31.79
N MET A 850 -7.33 -32.10 -32.80
CA MET A 850 -7.62 -31.29 -33.99
C MET A 850 -9.06 -30.78 -34.14
N ALA A 851 -9.94 -30.95 -33.14
CA ALA A 851 -11.26 -30.32 -33.15
C ALA A 851 -11.73 -29.93 -31.74
N GLY A 852 -11.43 -28.70 -31.32
CA GLY A 852 -11.82 -28.15 -30.01
C GLY A 852 -13.33 -27.96 -29.81
N SER A 853 -14.09 -29.04 -29.60
CA SER A 853 -15.39 -28.98 -28.90
C SER A 853 -15.79 -30.35 -28.33
N MET A 854 -16.35 -30.36 -27.11
CA MET A 854 -17.04 -31.53 -26.55
C MET A 854 -18.46 -31.60 -27.11
N SER A 855 -18.76 -32.57 -27.97
CA SER A 855 -20.15 -32.95 -28.22
C SER A 855 -20.28 -34.42 -28.58
N GLY A 856 -21.21 -35.11 -27.92
CA GLY A 856 -21.73 -36.40 -28.35
C GLY A 856 -21.11 -37.61 -27.67
N GLY A 857 -21.51 -37.86 -26.42
CA GLY A 857 -21.35 -39.17 -25.80
C GLY A 857 -22.09 -40.24 -26.59
N VAL A 858 -21.39 -41.32 -26.93
CA VAL A 858 -21.99 -42.60 -27.32
C VAL A 858 -21.46 -43.65 -26.35
N LEU A 859 -22.35 -44.10 -25.48
CA LEU A 859 -22.16 -45.26 -24.61
C LEU A 859 -22.29 -46.52 -25.49
N LEU A 860 -21.23 -47.32 -25.61
CA LEU A 860 -21.33 -48.67 -26.16
C LEU A 860 -20.64 -49.64 -25.20
N HIS A 861 -21.45 -50.47 -24.55
CA HIS A 861 -21.00 -51.60 -23.74
C HIS A 861 -20.31 -52.66 -24.60
N ALA A 862 -19.20 -53.20 -24.08
CA ALA A 862 -19.02 -54.64 -23.91
C ALA A 862 -18.36 -54.87 -22.55
#